data_AF-A0A371JXX4-F1
#
_entry.id   AF-A0A371JXX4-F1
#
_cell.length_a   1.000
_cell.length_b   1.000
_cell.length_c   1.000
_cell.angle_alpha   90.00
_cell.angle_beta   90.00
_cell.angle_gamma   90.00
#
_symmetry.space_group_name_H-M   'P 1'
#
loop_
_entity.id
_entity.type
_entity.pdbx_description
1 polymer ?
#
loop_
_entity_poly.entity_id
_entity_poly.type
_entity_poly.pdbx_seq_one_letter_code
_entity_poly.pdbx_strand_id
1 'polypeptide(L)'
;MEIVPNAADPKAAKAALTRELDELIAHFDRESSALPPTEATIKQWAHQSVQLAQRIRNVPWNGKSSLLRRLQRFQLQLRQTRHARRRLRLDRTLWEGIYSPASADTADAVKFARHPLAHAIQGLVQTSAPALRLRLEPASEPIEAGDEIPAGITKALPTAPATRKASWRKLPPTSLAATHSTRADPVMALEGRLALPDSFERARTVAMKWLVRKGIKVPGNGQDGFEARSNDGKNTAIAVAWAGIWALQVETADNVLPGRRWRVEMVLVQAQPTPGVAIRLTAISPADQPPPPISVPGLVSDLLADVGLLDPETNEQLFSEATMVDSVSALKAMLETLESPRRHRPAIVLSTYLRDNRPVTFLDPARLKRLRGLAKVYVISREMSWRLTDALSKRFAVAGACVRLFRPGFSADDPPEHHPVWEPSTLKSEGLTLNLIEQYLLREAAYASLQAQDREDAVPPFDRIRERVLRRQIDDARAIAQSQASRAGMHSEEIVQALRKQLADEESLRQMFEGESHSLDQQLKQARRERDALRDERDQLKAQSFRLQSRISALQHSDNVPLTTVPFPNSWDDLESWCADYLGDAVVVTPKAIRAARDSEFEDVSFAYEVLHFLASTYVPCRRGEVDNATLEAEKARLRIAISEVGLGAEHRRFKDSYTTTYMNRRVTLDMHVKRGTDKNPRFHFRLYFHWHEDKRVIVGSFPSHLDNTLT
;
A
#
# COMPACT_ATOMS: atom_id res chain seq x y z
N MET A 1 28.22 -50.37 -13.36
CA MET A 1 28.28 -50.62 -14.81
C MET A 1 27.74 -52.01 -15.02
N GLU A 2 26.42 -52.14 -15.18
CA GLU A 2 25.73 -53.41 -15.44
C GLU A 2 24.66 -53.15 -16.50
N ILE A 3 24.97 -53.65 -17.70
CA ILE A 3 24.11 -54.23 -18.74
C ILE A 3 22.74 -53.57 -18.94
N VAL A 4 22.68 -52.65 -19.92
CA VAL A 4 21.45 -52.29 -20.62
C VAL A 4 20.98 -53.52 -21.42
N PRO A 5 19.79 -54.08 -21.21
CA PRO A 5 19.23 -55.02 -22.15
C PRO A 5 18.78 -54.27 -23.41
N ASN A 6 19.40 -54.69 -24.48
CA ASN A 6 19.10 -54.49 -25.89
C ASN A 6 17.59 -54.35 -26.18
N ALA A 7 17.21 -53.32 -26.96
CA ALA A 7 15.92 -53.13 -27.64
C ALA A 7 14.68 -53.80 -27.02
N ALA A 8 14.28 -53.39 -25.82
CA ALA A 8 13.06 -53.88 -25.17
C ALA A 8 11.80 -53.22 -25.77
N ASP A 9 10.77 -54.02 -26.06
CA ASP A 9 9.43 -53.61 -26.48
C ASP A 9 8.98 -52.31 -25.76
N PRO A 10 8.70 -51.20 -26.50
CA PRO A 10 8.28 -49.93 -25.92
C PRO A 10 7.06 -50.07 -24.99
N LYS A 11 6.21 -51.08 -25.22
CA LYS A 11 5.06 -51.39 -24.38
C LYS A 11 5.47 -52.01 -23.04
N ALA A 12 6.46 -52.90 -23.04
CA ALA A 12 7.02 -53.48 -21.83
C ALA A 12 7.80 -52.44 -21.01
N ALA A 13 8.58 -51.58 -21.66
CA ALA A 13 9.30 -50.47 -21.02
C ALA A 13 8.32 -49.46 -20.37
N LYS A 14 7.21 -49.16 -21.06
CA LYS A 14 6.13 -48.33 -20.52
C LYS A 14 5.48 -48.96 -19.30
N ALA A 15 5.16 -50.26 -19.35
CA ALA A 15 4.55 -50.97 -18.22
C ALA A 15 5.48 -51.00 -17.00
N ALA A 16 6.78 -51.25 -17.21
CA ALA A 16 7.78 -51.25 -16.14
C ALA A 16 7.94 -49.87 -15.48
N LEU A 17 8.11 -48.80 -16.27
CA LEU A 17 8.27 -47.44 -15.74
C LEU A 17 6.98 -46.90 -15.11
N THR A 18 5.81 -47.35 -15.57
CA THR A 18 4.53 -47.02 -14.93
C THR A 18 4.41 -47.69 -13.57
N ARG A 19 4.76 -48.98 -13.47
CA ARG A 19 4.76 -49.72 -12.21
C ARG A 19 5.72 -49.12 -11.19
N GLU A 20 6.92 -48.74 -11.64
CA GLU A 20 7.92 -48.09 -10.77
C GLU A 20 7.46 -46.73 -10.24
N LEU A 21 6.74 -45.93 -11.04
CA LEU A 21 6.11 -44.69 -10.58
C LEU A 21 4.99 -44.96 -9.56
N ASP A 22 4.15 -45.97 -9.82
CA ASP A 22 3.03 -46.33 -8.94
C ASP A 22 3.55 -46.85 -7.59
N GLU A 23 4.63 -47.63 -7.57
CA GLU A 23 5.31 -48.09 -6.35
C GLU A 23 5.91 -46.93 -5.55
N LEU A 24 6.54 -45.97 -6.22
CA LEU A 24 7.11 -44.77 -5.59
C LEU A 24 6.02 -43.90 -4.94
N ILE A 25 4.90 -43.71 -5.63
CA ILE A 25 3.73 -42.97 -5.09
C ILE A 25 3.12 -43.72 -3.91
N ALA A 26 2.90 -45.03 -4.04
CA ALA A 26 2.34 -45.83 -2.96
C ALA A 26 3.23 -45.85 -1.70
N HIS A 27 4.56 -45.87 -1.87
CA HIS A 27 5.48 -45.78 -0.75
C HIS A 27 5.44 -44.40 -0.07
N PHE A 28 5.36 -43.32 -0.86
CA PHE A 28 5.18 -41.97 -0.34
C PHE A 28 3.86 -41.80 0.43
N ASP A 29 2.75 -42.30 -0.11
CA ASP A 29 1.44 -42.18 0.52
C ASP A 29 1.37 -42.96 1.84
N ARG A 30 1.95 -44.18 1.88
CA ARG A 30 2.05 -44.98 3.11
C ARG A 30 2.84 -44.26 4.18
N GLU A 31 4.04 -43.79 3.86
CA GLU A 31 4.95 -43.15 4.83
C GLU A 31 4.46 -41.76 5.27
N SER A 32 3.72 -41.05 4.42
CA SER A 32 3.18 -39.71 4.73
C SER A 32 1.88 -39.75 5.55
N SER A 33 1.21 -40.91 5.62
CA SER A 33 -0.08 -41.07 6.30
C SER A 33 0.01 -41.24 7.82
N ALA A 34 1.15 -41.69 8.35
CA ALA A 34 1.29 -42.04 9.76
C ALA A 34 2.01 -40.97 10.61
N LEU A 35 3.07 -40.33 10.08
CA LEU A 35 3.91 -39.30 10.72
C LEU A 35 4.70 -38.53 9.63
N PRO A 36 5.18 -37.29 9.85
CA PRO A 36 5.92 -36.57 8.81
C PRO A 36 7.25 -37.28 8.46
N PRO A 37 7.45 -37.70 7.19
CA PRO A 37 8.58 -38.53 6.78
C PRO A 37 9.92 -37.82 6.99
N THR A 38 10.97 -38.58 7.31
CA THR A 38 12.29 -38.02 7.66
C THR A 38 12.91 -37.22 6.51
N GLU A 39 13.82 -36.30 6.82
CA GLU A 39 14.51 -35.53 5.78
C GLU A 39 15.33 -36.43 4.83
N ALA A 40 15.87 -37.54 5.36
CA ALA A 40 16.55 -38.55 4.56
C ALA A 40 15.59 -39.23 3.57
N THR A 41 14.40 -39.64 4.04
CA THR A 41 13.36 -40.25 3.21
C THR A 41 12.88 -39.30 2.09
N ILE A 42 12.64 -38.03 2.43
CA ILE A 42 12.23 -37.01 1.44
C ILE A 42 13.31 -36.79 0.37
N LYS A 43 14.60 -36.77 0.77
CA LYS A 43 15.72 -36.65 -0.19
C LYS A 43 15.84 -37.88 -1.09
N GLN A 44 15.59 -39.08 -0.54
CA GLN A 44 15.60 -40.33 -1.31
C GLN A 44 14.53 -40.33 -2.40
N TRP A 45 13.29 -39.99 -2.07
CA TRP A 45 12.20 -39.88 -3.07
C TRP A 45 12.45 -38.77 -4.10
N ALA A 46 13.02 -37.64 -3.69
CA ALA A 46 13.43 -36.60 -4.63
C ALA A 46 14.41 -37.15 -5.66
N HIS A 47 15.43 -37.87 -5.20
CA HIS A 47 16.45 -38.48 -6.06
C HIS A 47 15.86 -39.53 -7.01
N GLN A 48 15.05 -40.46 -6.49
CA GLN A 48 14.37 -41.48 -7.28
C GLN A 48 13.45 -40.85 -8.35
N SER A 49 12.72 -39.78 -8.01
CA SER A 49 11.86 -39.08 -8.97
C SER A 49 12.63 -38.46 -10.14
N VAL A 50 13.86 -37.96 -9.87
CA VAL A 50 14.71 -37.35 -10.90
C VAL A 50 15.30 -38.41 -11.82
N GLN A 51 15.77 -39.53 -11.26
CA GLN A 51 16.26 -40.67 -12.04
C GLN A 51 15.16 -41.26 -12.93
N LEU A 52 13.94 -41.38 -12.40
CA LEU A 52 12.78 -41.88 -13.14
C LEU A 52 12.38 -40.91 -14.26
N ALA A 53 12.44 -39.59 -14.04
CA ALA A 53 12.19 -38.58 -15.07
C ALA A 53 13.16 -38.71 -16.26
N GLN A 54 14.45 -38.92 -15.96
CA GLN A 54 15.48 -39.10 -16.99
C GLN A 54 15.25 -40.38 -17.80
N ARG A 55 14.95 -41.49 -17.13
CA ARG A 55 14.63 -42.77 -17.79
C ARG A 55 13.40 -42.66 -18.67
N ILE A 56 12.32 -42.00 -18.21
CA ILE A 56 11.10 -41.79 -19.01
C ILE A 56 11.37 -40.92 -20.24
N ARG A 57 12.26 -39.91 -20.15
CA ARG A 57 12.60 -39.05 -21.30
C ARG A 57 13.37 -39.79 -22.39
N ASN A 58 14.22 -40.73 -21.97
CA ASN A 58 15.16 -41.45 -22.83
C ASN A 58 14.54 -42.64 -23.59
N VAL A 59 13.28 -43.03 -23.32
CA VAL A 59 12.60 -44.08 -24.09
C VAL A 59 11.77 -43.47 -25.24
N PRO A 60 11.92 -43.95 -26.50
CA PRO A 60 11.24 -43.40 -27.67
C PRO A 60 9.84 -44.01 -27.85
N TRP A 61 8.85 -43.63 -27.02
CA TRP A 61 7.43 -43.97 -27.24
C TRP A 61 6.49 -42.75 -27.21
N ASN A 62 5.38 -42.85 -27.95
CA ASN A 62 4.31 -41.84 -27.99
C ASN A 62 3.39 -41.95 -26.75
N GLY A 63 3.17 -40.82 -26.06
CA GLY A 63 2.34 -40.75 -24.85
C GLY A 63 3.10 -40.63 -23.51
N LYS A 64 4.44 -40.47 -23.52
CA LYS A 64 5.25 -40.22 -22.32
C LYS A 64 4.85 -38.96 -21.54
N SER A 65 4.18 -38.00 -22.18
CA SER A 65 3.66 -36.78 -21.56
C SER A 65 2.67 -37.05 -20.43
N SER A 66 1.89 -38.13 -20.50
CA SER A 66 0.97 -38.51 -19.42
C SER A 66 1.72 -38.97 -18.17
N LEU A 67 2.75 -39.80 -18.35
CA LEU A 67 3.58 -40.32 -17.26
C LEU A 67 4.43 -39.20 -16.63
N LEU A 68 4.99 -38.32 -17.45
CA LEU A 68 5.72 -37.14 -16.98
C LEU A 68 4.82 -36.17 -16.19
N ARG A 69 3.55 -35.99 -16.60
CA ARG A 69 2.59 -35.20 -15.81
C ARG A 69 2.27 -35.83 -14.46
N ARG A 70 2.12 -37.16 -14.39
CA ARG A 70 1.94 -37.88 -13.11
C ARG A 70 3.17 -37.73 -12.21
N LEU A 71 4.37 -37.85 -12.77
CA LEU A 71 5.62 -37.63 -12.04
C LEU A 71 5.79 -36.18 -11.57
N GLN A 72 5.38 -35.19 -12.36
CA GLN A 72 5.38 -33.78 -11.97
C GLN A 72 4.43 -33.50 -10.80
N ARG A 73 3.24 -34.10 -10.79
CA ARG A 73 2.31 -34.01 -9.65
C ARG A 73 2.92 -34.60 -8.38
N PHE A 74 3.57 -35.76 -8.49
CA PHE A 74 4.30 -36.37 -7.38
C PHE A 74 5.42 -35.46 -6.85
N GLN A 75 6.23 -34.87 -7.74
CA GLN A 75 7.29 -33.92 -7.33
C GLN A 75 6.74 -32.65 -6.65
N LEU A 76 5.54 -32.20 -7.03
CA LEU A 76 4.86 -31.08 -6.37
C LEU A 76 4.42 -31.45 -4.95
N GLN A 77 3.80 -32.62 -4.77
CA GLN A 77 3.43 -33.15 -3.45
C GLN A 77 4.67 -33.29 -2.54
N LEU A 78 5.78 -33.80 -3.08
CA LEU A 78 7.05 -33.92 -2.36
C LEU A 78 7.58 -32.55 -1.85
N ARG A 79 7.45 -31.50 -2.67
CA ARG A 79 7.83 -30.13 -2.26
C ARG A 79 6.93 -29.62 -1.14
N GLN A 80 5.62 -29.84 -1.24
CA GLN A 80 4.66 -29.45 -0.21
C GLN A 80 4.98 -30.14 1.13
N THR A 81 5.27 -31.44 1.13
CA THR A 81 5.68 -32.20 2.34
C THR A 81 6.98 -31.65 2.94
N ARG A 82 7.96 -31.27 2.11
CA ARG A 82 9.22 -30.65 2.57
C ARG A 82 8.97 -29.27 3.21
N HIS A 83 8.05 -28.48 2.66
CA HIS A 83 7.66 -27.19 3.23
C HIS A 83 6.89 -27.35 4.55
N ALA A 84 5.95 -28.29 4.64
CA ALA A 84 5.22 -28.61 5.86
C ALA A 84 6.17 -29.02 7.01
N ARG A 85 7.19 -29.84 6.72
CA ARG A 85 8.23 -30.22 7.70
C ARG A 85 9.09 -29.04 8.16
N ARG A 86 9.45 -28.11 7.26
CA ARG A 86 10.18 -26.88 7.64
C ARG A 86 9.35 -25.99 8.57
N ARG A 87 8.03 -25.89 8.34
CA ARG A 87 7.10 -25.17 9.23
C ARG A 87 7.04 -25.79 10.63
N LEU A 88 6.88 -27.10 10.74
CA LEU A 88 6.88 -27.80 12.03
C LEU A 88 8.18 -27.64 12.82
N ARG A 89 9.33 -27.50 12.13
CA ARG A 89 10.62 -27.22 12.77
C ARG A 89 10.72 -25.77 13.28
N LEU A 90 10.11 -24.81 12.57
CA LEU A 90 10.05 -23.39 12.97
C LEU A 90 9.08 -23.17 14.14
N ASP A 91 7.93 -23.84 14.15
CA ASP A 91 6.95 -23.73 15.23
C ASP A 91 7.48 -24.31 16.54
N ARG A 92 8.29 -25.39 16.48
CA ARG A 92 8.93 -25.96 17.67
C ARG A 92 10.03 -25.05 18.26
N THR A 93 10.74 -24.31 17.42
CA THR A 93 11.70 -23.28 17.88
C THR A 93 11.05 -21.99 18.36
N LEU A 94 9.83 -21.68 17.91
CA LEU A 94 9.06 -20.50 18.35
C LEU A 94 8.31 -20.76 19.67
N TRP A 95 7.88 -21.99 19.93
CA TRP A 95 7.15 -22.36 21.15
C TRP A 95 8.00 -22.42 22.42
N GLU A 96 9.30 -22.69 22.32
CA GLU A 96 10.21 -22.74 23.48
C GLU A 96 10.73 -21.35 23.93
N GLY A 97 10.41 -20.26 23.20
CA GLY A 97 10.97 -18.93 23.44
C GLY A 97 10.00 -17.83 23.92
N ILE A 98 8.69 -18.08 24.05
CA ILE A 98 7.68 -16.99 24.13
C ILE A 98 6.77 -17.00 25.38
N TYR A 99 6.93 -17.92 26.35
CA TYR A 99 6.11 -17.88 27.58
C TYR A 99 6.93 -17.84 28.87
N SER A 100 7.02 -16.65 29.46
CA SER A 100 7.19 -16.42 30.90
C SER A 100 6.13 -15.38 31.33
N PRO A 101 5.18 -15.71 32.22
CA PRO A 101 4.06 -14.82 32.51
C PRO A 101 4.39 -13.89 33.69
N ALA A 102 4.35 -12.58 33.47
CA ALA A 102 4.29 -11.61 34.55
C ALA A 102 3.38 -10.41 34.21
N SER A 103 2.34 -10.30 35.03
CA SER A 103 1.52 -9.13 35.36
C SER A 103 0.78 -8.38 34.24
N ALA A 104 -0.49 -8.77 34.09
CA ALA A 104 -1.57 -7.84 33.82
C ALA A 104 -1.74 -6.89 35.03
N ASP A 105 -1.77 -5.57 34.79
CA ASP A 105 -2.81 -4.70 35.30
C ASP A 105 -2.62 -3.23 34.86
N THR A 106 -3.75 -2.59 34.55
CA THR A 106 -3.99 -1.13 34.42
C THR A 106 -3.45 -0.36 33.19
N ALA A 107 -4.21 -0.36 32.08
CA ALA A 107 -4.28 0.77 31.12
C ALA A 107 -5.43 0.70 30.07
N ASP A 108 -6.59 0.10 30.38
CA ASP A 108 -7.65 -0.18 29.37
C ASP A 108 -8.78 0.87 29.26
N ALA A 109 -8.54 2.14 29.60
CA ALA A 109 -9.59 3.16 29.58
C ALA A 109 -9.60 4.16 28.39
N VAL A 110 -8.71 4.07 27.39
CA VAL A 110 -8.65 5.08 26.29
C VAL A 110 -8.41 4.49 24.88
N LYS A 111 -8.90 3.28 24.57
CA LYS A 111 -8.72 2.67 23.23
C LYS A 111 -10.02 2.30 22.49
N PHE A 112 -11.02 3.16 22.53
CA PHE A 112 -12.19 3.06 21.64
C PHE A 112 -12.28 4.25 20.68
N ALA A 113 -11.51 4.15 19.59
CA ALA A 113 -11.74 4.86 18.32
C ALA A 113 -10.99 4.12 17.20
N ARG A 114 -11.28 2.82 17.03
CA ARG A 114 -10.87 2.07 15.84
C ARG A 114 -11.98 2.17 14.79
N HIS A 115 -11.55 2.55 13.59
CA HIS A 115 -12.27 3.02 12.41
C HIS A 115 -13.71 2.47 12.19
N PRO A 116 -14.74 3.33 12.03
CA PRO A 116 -16.14 2.90 11.86
C PRO A 116 -16.46 2.12 10.59
N LEU A 117 -15.68 2.25 9.50
CA LEU A 117 -16.03 1.66 8.19
C LEU A 117 -15.74 0.16 8.08
N ALA A 118 -14.56 -0.28 8.51
CA ALA A 118 -14.23 -1.71 8.54
C ALA A 118 -15.01 -2.44 9.64
N HIS A 119 -15.24 -1.79 10.80
CA HIS A 119 -16.08 -2.31 11.87
C HIS A 119 -17.57 -2.30 11.52
N ALA A 120 -18.08 -1.37 10.70
CA ALA A 120 -19.46 -1.45 10.19
C ALA A 120 -19.61 -2.66 9.27
N ILE A 121 -18.64 -2.90 8.38
CA ILE A 121 -18.64 -4.08 7.50
C ILE A 121 -18.47 -5.38 8.29
N GLN A 122 -17.62 -5.43 9.33
CA GLN A 122 -17.49 -6.60 10.22
C GLN A 122 -18.65 -6.75 11.22
N GLY A 123 -19.25 -5.66 11.67
CA GLY A 123 -20.38 -5.63 12.61
C GLY A 123 -21.69 -6.02 11.94
N LEU A 124 -21.90 -5.59 10.69
CA LEU A 124 -22.96 -6.10 9.80
C LEU A 124 -22.77 -7.58 9.46
N VAL A 125 -21.55 -8.12 9.63
CA VAL A 125 -21.23 -9.55 9.46
C VAL A 125 -21.48 -10.35 10.76
N GLN A 126 -21.64 -9.71 11.91
CA GLN A 126 -21.81 -10.38 13.22
C GLN A 126 -23.19 -10.24 13.85
N THR A 127 -24.05 -9.31 13.43
CA THR A 127 -25.38 -9.14 14.04
C THR A 127 -26.46 -9.99 13.35
N SER A 128 -26.84 -11.09 14.03
CA SER A 128 -28.05 -11.84 13.76
C SER A 128 -29.24 -11.28 14.56
N ALA A 129 -30.37 -11.07 13.86
CA ALA A 129 -31.76 -10.96 14.33
C ALA A 129 -32.17 -9.79 15.24
N PRO A 130 -33.37 -9.23 14.95
CA PRO A 130 -34.42 -9.36 15.95
C PRO A 130 -35.63 -10.11 15.38
N ALA A 131 -36.17 -10.99 16.21
CA ALA A 131 -37.47 -11.60 16.01
C ALA A 131 -38.55 -10.51 15.96
N LEU A 132 -39.25 -10.37 14.82
CA LEU A 132 -40.55 -9.72 14.79
C LEU A 132 -41.63 -10.80 14.67
N ARG A 133 -42.28 -11.03 15.82
CA ARG A 133 -43.45 -11.87 16.01
C ARG A 133 -44.57 -11.39 15.08
N LEU A 134 -44.98 -12.24 14.13
CA LEU A 134 -46.29 -12.14 13.50
C LEU A 134 -47.36 -12.42 14.57
N ARG A 135 -48.05 -11.38 15.03
CA ARG A 135 -49.36 -11.52 15.70
C ARG A 135 -50.36 -11.92 14.62
N LEU A 136 -50.73 -13.20 14.61
CA LEU A 136 -51.97 -13.66 13.98
C LEU A 136 -53.06 -13.61 15.06
N GLU A 137 -54.00 -12.69 14.91
CA GLU A 137 -55.29 -12.72 15.62
C GLU A 137 -56.19 -13.79 14.97
N PRO A 138 -56.77 -14.73 15.72
CA PRO A 138 -57.76 -15.68 15.20
C PRO A 138 -59.18 -15.38 15.72
N ALA A 139 -60.19 -15.41 14.84
CA ALA A 139 -61.60 -15.72 15.15
C ALA A 139 -62.43 -15.68 13.84
N SER A 140 -62.95 -16.83 13.35
CA SER A 140 -64.37 -17.28 13.36
C SER A 140 -65.28 -16.53 12.37
N GLU A 141 -66.09 -17.10 11.48
CA GLU A 141 -66.85 -18.38 11.46
C GLU A 141 -67.45 -18.60 10.01
N PRO A 142 -68.16 -19.72 9.72
CA PRO A 142 -68.33 -20.34 8.39
C PRO A 142 -69.55 -19.86 7.60
N ILE A 143 -69.56 -20.07 6.28
CA ILE A 143 -70.79 -20.04 5.46
C ILE A 143 -70.83 -21.25 4.53
N GLU A 144 -72.02 -21.82 4.46
CA GLU A 144 -72.46 -23.09 3.90
C GLU A 144 -72.42 -23.20 2.37
N ALA A 145 -72.59 -24.46 1.92
CA ALA A 145 -72.75 -24.90 0.55
C ALA A 145 -74.01 -24.32 -0.14
N GLY A 146 -73.92 -24.08 -1.44
CA GLY A 146 -75.05 -23.75 -2.30
C GLY A 146 -74.66 -23.37 -3.72
N ASP A 147 -74.69 -24.38 -4.59
CA ASP A 147 -75.10 -24.36 -6.00
C ASP A 147 -74.37 -23.59 -7.13
N GLU A 148 -74.31 -24.35 -8.23
CA GLU A 148 -74.20 -23.99 -9.66
C GLU A 148 -72.82 -23.77 -10.32
N ILE A 149 -72.40 -24.85 -11.00
CA ILE A 149 -71.54 -24.84 -12.19
C ILE A 149 -72.37 -24.32 -13.38
N PRO A 150 -71.78 -23.50 -14.28
CA PRO A 150 -71.83 -23.90 -15.69
C PRO A 150 -70.46 -23.98 -16.38
N ALA A 151 -70.39 -25.01 -17.22
CA ALA A 151 -69.30 -25.47 -18.05
C ALA A 151 -68.67 -24.43 -18.99
N GLY A 152 -67.35 -24.52 -19.18
CA GLY A 152 -66.61 -23.71 -20.15
C GLY A 152 -65.20 -24.21 -20.45
N ILE A 153 -65.11 -25.28 -21.25
CA ILE A 153 -64.02 -25.60 -22.18
C ILE A 153 -62.70 -26.12 -21.57
N THR A 154 -62.61 -27.46 -21.58
CA THR A 154 -61.40 -28.27 -21.60
C THR A 154 -60.44 -27.90 -22.75
N LYS A 155 -59.17 -27.61 -22.45
CA LYS A 155 -58.07 -27.93 -23.37
C LYS A 155 -56.78 -28.27 -22.63
N ALA A 156 -56.39 -29.52 -22.83
CA ALA A 156 -55.15 -30.24 -22.53
C ALA A 156 -53.93 -29.44 -22.06
N LEU A 157 -53.39 -29.91 -20.93
CA LEU A 157 -52.02 -29.72 -20.46
C LEU A 157 -51.02 -30.22 -21.54
N PRO A 158 -49.99 -29.46 -21.94
CA PRO A 158 -48.97 -29.97 -22.83
C PRO A 158 -48.08 -30.98 -22.10
N THR A 159 -48.10 -32.22 -22.60
CA THR A 159 -47.17 -33.30 -22.31
C THR A 159 -45.71 -32.89 -22.48
N ALA A 160 -44.85 -33.33 -21.55
CA ALA A 160 -43.41 -33.19 -21.58
C ALA A 160 -42.81 -33.66 -22.93
N PRO A 161 -41.89 -32.91 -23.56
CA PRO A 161 -41.23 -33.39 -24.76
C PRO A 161 -40.20 -34.47 -24.39
N ALA A 162 -40.32 -35.59 -25.11
CA ALA A 162 -39.46 -36.75 -25.04
C ALA A 162 -37.96 -36.41 -25.22
N THR A 163 -37.14 -37.14 -24.48
CA THR A 163 -35.68 -37.22 -24.58
C THR A 163 -35.21 -37.39 -26.03
N ARG A 164 -34.77 -36.29 -26.66
CA ARG A 164 -33.95 -36.35 -27.88
C ARG A 164 -32.49 -36.49 -27.48
N LYS A 165 -31.89 -37.64 -27.82
CA LYS A 165 -30.43 -37.86 -27.83
C LYS A 165 -29.76 -36.69 -28.56
N ALA A 166 -29.01 -35.86 -27.83
CA ALA A 166 -28.22 -34.80 -28.41
C ALA A 166 -27.09 -35.44 -29.26
N SER A 167 -27.25 -35.39 -30.57
CA SER A 167 -26.19 -35.69 -31.52
C SER A 167 -25.14 -34.58 -31.41
N TRP A 168 -23.90 -34.97 -31.09
CA TRP A 168 -22.74 -34.08 -31.15
C TRP A 168 -22.50 -33.68 -32.61
N ARG A 169 -23.17 -32.63 -33.07
CA ARG A 169 -22.77 -31.94 -34.31
C ARG A 169 -21.42 -31.29 -34.05
N LYS A 170 -20.41 -31.73 -34.81
CA LYS A 170 -19.09 -31.10 -34.90
C LYS A 170 -19.28 -29.59 -35.07
N LEU A 171 -18.87 -28.82 -34.06
CA LEU A 171 -18.66 -27.38 -34.21
C LEU A 171 -17.69 -27.18 -35.39
N PRO A 172 -17.99 -26.26 -36.33
CA PRO A 172 -17.02 -25.90 -37.36
C PRO A 172 -15.74 -25.39 -36.68
N PRO A 173 -14.55 -25.60 -37.26
CA PRO A 173 -13.30 -25.16 -36.67
C PRO A 173 -13.39 -23.65 -36.52
N THR A 174 -13.54 -23.21 -35.27
CA THR A 174 -13.44 -21.80 -34.91
C THR A 174 -12.06 -21.38 -35.39
N SER A 175 -12.02 -20.39 -36.27
CA SER A 175 -10.79 -19.68 -36.58
C SER A 175 -10.08 -19.37 -35.27
N LEU A 176 -8.79 -19.65 -35.21
CA LEU A 176 -7.91 -19.18 -34.15
C LEU A 176 -7.99 -17.64 -34.13
N ALA A 177 -9.00 -17.10 -33.45
CA ALA A 177 -8.93 -15.76 -32.91
C ALA A 177 -7.77 -15.82 -31.94
N ALA A 178 -6.67 -15.16 -32.29
CA ALA A 178 -5.55 -14.97 -31.38
C ALA A 178 -6.15 -14.48 -30.06
N THR A 179 -6.12 -15.33 -29.03
CA THR A 179 -6.43 -14.94 -27.67
C THR A 179 -5.33 -13.98 -27.27
N HIS A 180 -5.50 -12.70 -27.59
CA HIS A 180 -4.67 -11.65 -27.06
C HIS A 180 -4.82 -11.73 -25.55
N SER A 181 -3.75 -12.18 -24.87
CA SER A 181 -3.66 -12.12 -23.41
C SER A 181 -4.04 -10.69 -23.00
N THR A 182 -4.92 -10.54 -22.02
CA THR A 182 -5.29 -9.22 -21.48
C THR A 182 -4.53 -8.96 -20.20
N ARG A 183 -4.21 -7.68 -19.95
CA ARG A 183 -3.55 -7.19 -18.73
C ARG A 183 -4.50 -6.22 -18.03
N ALA A 184 -4.71 -6.41 -16.73
CA ALA A 184 -5.44 -5.47 -15.89
C ALA A 184 -4.44 -4.55 -15.17
N ASP A 185 -4.47 -3.26 -15.51
CA ASP A 185 -3.60 -2.24 -14.96
C ASP A 185 -4.40 -1.38 -13.97
N PRO A 186 -4.19 -1.52 -12.63
CA PRO A 186 -4.82 -0.63 -11.67
C PRO A 186 -4.25 0.78 -11.85
N VAL A 187 -5.13 1.76 -12.03
CA VAL A 187 -4.76 3.14 -12.38
C VAL A 187 -4.80 4.07 -11.17
N MET A 188 -5.87 3.99 -10.37
CA MET A 188 -6.02 4.76 -9.14
C MET A 188 -7.03 4.09 -8.21
N ALA A 189 -6.97 4.47 -6.95
CA ALA A 189 -7.96 4.14 -5.93
C ALA A 189 -8.29 5.38 -5.11
N LEU A 190 -9.53 5.51 -4.66
CA LEU A 190 -9.97 6.63 -3.85
C LEU A 190 -10.86 6.11 -2.75
N GLU A 191 -10.56 6.45 -1.51
CA GLU A 191 -11.38 6.14 -0.35
C GLU A 191 -11.72 7.44 0.37
N GLY A 192 -12.99 7.63 0.71
CA GLY A 192 -13.45 8.84 1.36
C GLY A 192 -14.69 8.59 2.19
N ARG A 193 -15.04 9.60 2.99
CA ARG A 193 -16.37 9.72 3.59
C ARG A 193 -17.16 10.75 2.82
N LEU A 194 -18.46 10.56 2.72
CA LEU A 194 -19.33 11.60 2.21
C LEU A 194 -19.48 12.70 3.28
N ALA A 195 -19.64 13.95 2.86
CA ALA A 195 -19.61 15.08 3.79
C ALA A 195 -20.85 15.21 4.69
N LEU A 196 -21.98 14.57 4.33
CA LEU A 196 -23.25 14.69 5.05
C LEU A 196 -23.76 13.30 5.51
N PRO A 197 -24.46 13.17 6.65
CA PRO A 197 -25.00 11.89 7.14
C PRO A 197 -25.98 11.21 6.17
N ASP A 198 -26.87 11.99 5.54
CA ASP A 198 -27.93 11.48 4.65
C ASP A 198 -27.55 11.53 3.15
N SER A 199 -26.26 11.34 2.86
CA SER A 199 -25.72 11.51 1.51
C SER A 199 -25.61 10.23 0.68
N PHE A 200 -25.94 9.06 1.24
CA PHE A 200 -25.83 7.77 0.57
C PHE A 200 -26.65 7.72 -0.74
N GLU A 201 -27.95 8.00 -0.65
CA GLU A 201 -28.84 8.02 -1.82
C GLU A 201 -28.51 9.16 -2.80
N ARG A 202 -27.97 10.27 -2.29
CA ARG A 202 -27.49 11.37 -3.12
C ARG A 202 -26.28 10.94 -3.95
N ALA A 203 -25.30 10.26 -3.35
CA ALA A 203 -24.15 9.70 -4.04
C ALA A 203 -24.56 8.62 -5.07
N ARG A 204 -25.53 7.76 -4.72
CA ARG A 204 -26.12 6.80 -5.65
C ARG A 204 -26.77 7.51 -6.85
N THR A 205 -27.52 8.58 -6.61
CA THR A 205 -28.13 9.40 -7.67
C THR A 205 -27.07 10.01 -8.60
N VAL A 206 -25.97 10.51 -8.05
CA VAL A 206 -24.83 11.02 -8.84
C VAL A 206 -24.25 9.91 -9.73
N ALA A 207 -24.07 8.70 -9.19
CA ALA A 207 -23.60 7.55 -9.96
C ALA A 207 -24.58 7.17 -11.09
N MET A 208 -25.90 7.19 -10.85
CA MET A 208 -26.90 6.93 -11.90
C MET A 208 -26.87 7.97 -13.01
N LYS A 209 -26.77 9.27 -12.68
CA LYS A 209 -26.62 10.33 -13.67
C LYS A 209 -25.34 10.17 -14.50
N TRP A 210 -24.26 9.72 -13.87
CA TRP A 210 -23.01 9.40 -14.56
C TRP A 210 -23.14 8.21 -15.52
N LEU A 211 -23.84 7.14 -15.14
CA LEU A 211 -24.14 6.01 -16.03
C LEU A 211 -24.93 6.43 -17.27
N VAL A 212 -25.95 7.27 -17.10
CA VAL A 212 -26.76 7.81 -18.22
C VAL A 212 -25.89 8.61 -19.19
N ARG A 213 -24.97 9.45 -18.69
CA ARG A 213 -23.98 10.16 -19.55
C ARG A 213 -23.04 9.23 -20.30
N LYS A 214 -22.82 8.01 -19.81
CA LYS A 214 -22.07 6.95 -20.51
C LYS A 214 -22.90 6.14 -21.51
N GLY A 215 -24.16 6.54 -21.73
CA GLY A 215 -25.08 5.88 -22.66
C GLY A 215 -25.63 4.55 -22.15
N ILE A 216 -25.51 4.26 -20.86
CA ILE A 216 -26.01 3.04 -20.24
C ILE A 216 -27.48 3.24 -19.86
N LYS A 217 -28.34 2.31 -20.27
CA LYS A 217 -29.76 2.31 -19.92
C LYS A 217 -29.95 1.83 -18.48
N VAL A 218 -30.03 2.77 -17.55
CA VAL A 218 -30.28 2.47 -16.14
C VAL A 218 -31.76 2.17 -15.90
N PRO A 219 -32.10 1.23 -15.00
CA PRO A 219 -33.46 1.07 -14.52
C PRO A 219 -33.91 2.30 -13.73
N GLY A 220 -35.22 2.48 -13.57
CA GLY A 220 -35.80 3.60 -12.81
C GLY A 220 -35.31 3.68 -11.36
N ASN A 221 -35.40 4.86 -10.75
CA ASN A 221 -35.01 5.09 -9.36
C ASN A 221 -35.67 4.08 -8.42
N GLY A 222 -34.88 3.38 -7.60
CA GLY A 222 -35.36 2.45 -6.57
C GLY A 222 -34.96 0.98 -6.76
N GLN A 223 -34.38 0.57 -7.90
CA GLN A 223 -33.82 -0.78 -8.02
C GLN A 223 -32.41 -0.87 -7.41
N ASP A 224 -32.28 -1.70 -6.38
CA ASP A 224 -31.07 -1.86 -5.58
C ASP A 224 -29.95 -2.63 -6.32
N GLY A 225 -30.28 -3.68 -7.06
CA GLY A 225 -29.36 -4.39 -7.93
C GLY A 225 -29.86 -4.45 -9.38
N PHE A 226 -28.94 -4.36 -10.34
CA PHE A 226 -29.27 -4.43 -11.77
C PHE A 226 -28.07 -4.80 -12.65
N GLU A 227 -28.36 -5.27 -13.86
CA GLU A 227 -27.41 -5.36 -14.96
C GLU A 227 -27.92 -4.50 -16.13
N ALA A 228 -27.08 -3.59 -16.60
CA ALA A 228 -27.42 -2.63 -17.64
C ALA A 228 -26.35 -2.58 -18.72
N ARG A 229 -26.74 -2.22 -19.94
CA ARG A 229 -25.85 -2.09 -21.10
C ARG A 229 -26.24 -0.90 -21.97
N SER A 230 -25.27 -0.37 -22.72
CA SER A 230 -25.54 0.61 -23.78
C SER A 230 -26.19 -0.02 -25.00
N ASN A 231 -26.78 0.81 -25.86
CA ASN A 231 -27.45 0.35 -27.09
C ASN A 231 -26.52 -0.42 -28.04
N ASP A 232 -25.27 0.01 -28.12
CA ASP A 232 -24.23 -0.62 -28.94
C ASP A 232 -23.55 -1.80 -28.24
N GLY A 233 -23.95 -2.13 -27.00
CA GLY A 233 -23.38 -3.20 -26.18
C GLY A 233 -21.94 -2.98 -25.71
N LYS A 234 -21.32 -1.82 -26.02
CA LYS A 234 -19.90 -1.56 -25.70
C LYS A 234 -19.68 -1.22 -24.23
N ASN A 235 -20.67 -0.64 -23.57
CA ASN A 235 -20.61 -0.23 -22.18
C ASN A 235 -21.57 -1.08 -21.35
N THR A 236 -21.11 -1.52 -20.18
CA THR A 236 -21.89 -2.37 -19.27
C THR A 236 -21.79 -1.86 -17.84
N ALA A 237 -22.83 -2.06 -17.05
CA ALA A 237 -22.84 -1.78 -15.64
C ALA A 237 -23.54 -2.90 -14.87
N ILE A 238 -22.99 -3.24 -13.72
CA ILE A 238 -23.56 -4.21 -12.78
C ILE A 238 -23.60 -3.53 -11.41
N ALA A 239 -24.78 -3.48 -10.80
CA ALA A 239 -24.95 -3.02 -9.44
C ALA A 239 -25.47 -4.16 -8.55
N VAL A 240 -24.92 -4.24 -7.35
CA VAL A 240 -25.38 -5.14 -6.29
C VAL A 240 -25.56 -4.33 -5.01
N ALA A 241 -26.55 -4.70 -4.21
CA ALA A 241 -26.83 -4.05 -2.95
C ALA A 241 -27.13 -5.06 -1.86
N TRP A 242 -26.73 -4.74 -0.64
CA TRP A 242 -27.04 -5.55 0.53
C TRP A 242 -26.76 -4.78 1.82
N ALA A 243 -27.70 -4.80 2.77
CA ALA A 243 -27.52 -4.32 4.15
C ALA A 243 -26.79 -2.97 4.30
N GLY A 244 -27.24 -1.94 3.57
CA GLY A 244 -26.60 -0.61 3.59
C GLY A 244 -25.31 -0.50 2.77
N ILE A 245 -24.95 -1.52 1.99
CA ILE A 245 -23.86 -1.49 1.02
C ILE A 245 -24.47 -1.44 -0.39
N TRP A 246 -23.94 -0.57 -1.25
CA TRP A 246 -24.26 -0.52 -2.66
C TRP A 246 -22.97 -0.50 -3.48
N ALA A 247 -22.77 -1.49 -4.34
CA ALA A 247 -21.56 -1.63 -5.14
C ALA A 247 -21.91 -1.65 -6.63
N LEU A 248 -21.16 -0.86 -7.41
CA LEU A 248 -21.35 -0.66 -8.84
C LEU A 248 -20.03 -0.96 -9.56
N GLN A 249 -20.06 -1.82 -10.57
CA GLN A 249 -18.97 -2.00 -11.52
C GLN A 249 -19.43 -1.54 -12.90
N VAL A 250 -18.62 -0.73 -13.57
CA VAL A 250 -18.91 -0.17 -14.89
C VAL A 250 -17.73 -0.40 -15.79
N GLU A 251 -17.97 -1.02 -16.95
CA GLU A 251 -16.96 -1.21 -17.97
C GLU A 251 -17.33 -0.42 -19.21
N THR A 252 -16.45 0.49 -19.64
CA THR A 252 -16.63 1.30 -20.85
C THR A 252 -15.49 1.05 -21.83
N ALA A 253 -15.79 1.05 -23.13
CA ALA A 253 -14.74 1.00 -24.15
C ALA A 253 -13.84 2.24 -24.10
N ASP A 254 -12.55 2.08 -24.38
CA ASP A 254 -11.62 3.19 -24.60
C ASP A 254 -11.89 3.83 -25.97
N ASN A 255 -11.93 5.16 -26.02
CA ASN A 255 -12.22 5.94 -27.23
C ASN A 255 -10.99 6.12 -28.13
N VAL A 256 -9.79 5.88 -27.61
CA VAL A 256 -8.49 6.09 -28.25
C VAL A 256 -7.85 4.76 -28.64
N LEU A 257 -7.83 3.77 -27.74
CA LEU A 257 -7.19 2.48 -27.96
C LEU A 257 -8.21 1.35 -28.13
N PRO A 258 -8.43 0.84 -29.36
CA PRO A 258 -9.32 -0.28 -29.60
C PRO A 258 -8.97 -1.51 -28.77
N GLY A 259 -9.98 -2.16 -28.18
CA GLY A 259 -9.80 -3.35 -27.36
C GLY A 259 -9.46 -3.08 -25.89
N ARG A 260 -9.07 -1.85 -25.52
CA ARG A 260 -8.96 -1.47 -24.11
C ARG A 260 -10.34 -1.15 -23.54
N ARG A 261 -10.57 -1.60 -22.29
CA ARG A 261 -11.76 -1.25 -21.51
C ARG A 261 -11.38 -0.61 -20.20
N TRP A 262 -12.09 0.44 -19.81
CA TRP A 262 -11.97 1.09 -18.51
C TRP A 262 -13.00 0.50 -17.57
N ARG A 263 -12.54 -0.05 -16.44
CA ARG A 263 -13.38 -0.54 -15.35
C ARG A 263 -13.37 0.46 -14.21
N VAL A 264 -14.52 1.04 -13.90
CA VAL A 264 -14.76 1.85 -12.71
C VAL A 264 -15.55 1.00 -11.71
N GLU A 265 -15.04 0.87 -10.50
CA GLU A 265 -15.76 0.23 -9.40
C GLU A 265 -16.05 1.27 -8.33
N MET A 266 -17.28 1.34 -7.86
CA MET A 266 -17.70 2.20 -6.77
C MET A 266 -18.37 1.35 -5.70
N VAL A 267 -18.02 1.59 -4.45
CA VAL A 267 -18.64 0.96 -3.28
C VAL A 267 -19.09 2.06 -2.34
N LEU A 268 -20.37 2.07 -2.01
CA LEU A 268 -20.97 2.89 -0.96
C LEU A 268 -21.27 2.00 0.25
N VAL A 269 -21.00 2.53 1.43
CA VAL A 269 -21.28 1.87 2.70
C VAL A 269 -21.98 2.85 3.63
N GLN A 270 -23.19 2.52 4.07
CA GLN A 270 -23.87 3.26 5.11
C GLN A 270 -23.12 3.06 6.42
N ALA A 271 -22.49 4.12 6.91
CA ALA A 271 -21.68 4.12 8.12
C ALA A 271 -21.92 5.41 8.91
N GLN A 272 -21.57 5.39 10.20
CA GLN A 272 -21.63 6.57 11.06
C GLN A 272 -20.25 7.20 11.28
N PRO A 273 -20.16 8.53 11.50
CA PRO A 273 -21.23 9.53 11.41
C PRO A 273 -21.75 9.80 9.98
N THR A 274 -20.95 9.53 8.95
CA THR A 274 -21.34 9.71 7.54
C THR A 274 -21.00 8.48 6.67
N PRO A 275 -21.70 8.27 5.53
CA PRO A 275 -21.44 7.12 4.67
C PRO A 275 -20.02 7.12 4.10
N GLY A 276 -19.47 5.93 3.87
CA GLY A 276 -18.19 5.74 3.19
C GLY A 276 -18.35 5.53 1.69
N VAL A 277 -17.34 5.92 0.93
CA VAL A 277 -17.23 5.67 -0.51
C VAL A 277 -15.84 5.19 -0.86
N ALA A 278 -15.76 4.18 -1.71
CA ALA A 278 -14.52 3.76 -2.35
C ALA A 278 -14.71 3.67 -3.86
N ILE A 279 -13.75 4.19 -4.62
CA ILE A 279 -13.74 4.20 -6.08
C ILE A 279 -12.41 3.65 -6.58
N ARG A 280 -12.46 2.72 -7.54
CA ARG A 280 -11.27 2.15 -8.20
C ARG A 280 -11.38 2.35 -9.70
N LEU A 281 -10.26 2.64 -10.34
CA LEU A 281 -10.13 2.64 -11.79
C LEU A 281 -9.09 1.62 -12.21
N THR A 282 -9.49 0.70 -13.09
CA THR A 282 -8.60 -0.30 -13.70
C THR A 282 -8.75 -0.22 -15.21
N ALA A 283 -7.63 -0.24 -15.95
CA ALA A 283 -7.67 -0.39 -17.40
C ALA A 283 -7.37 -1.84 -17.76
N ILE A 284 -8.24 -2.45 -18.56
CA ILE A 284 -8.07 -3.80 -19.08
C ILE A 284 -7.66 -3.65 -20.53
N SER A 285 -6.38 -3.91 -20.83
CA SER A 285 -5.79 -3.72 -22.15
C SER A 285 -5.33 -5.04 -22.75
N PRO A 286 -5.21 -5.17 -24.08
CA PRO A 286 -4.40 -6.22 -24.68
C PRO A 286 -2.95 -6.14 -24.15
N ALA A 287 -2.32 -7.28 -23.88
CA ALA A 287 -1.05 -7.36 -23.14
C ALA A 287 0.15 -6.72 -23.85
N ASP A 288 0.09 -6.61 -25.18
CA ASP A 288 1.10 -5.99 -26.03
C ASP A 288 1.00 -4.45 -26.09
N GLN A 289 0.01 -3.86 -25.41
CA GLN A 289 -0.25 -2.43 -25.44
C GLN A 289 0.50 -1.67 -24.33
N PRO A 290 0.86 -0.40 -24.58
CA PRO A 290 1.49 0.43 -23.56
C PRO A 290 0.57 0.58 -22.32
N PRO A 291 1.15 0.86 -21.14
CA PRO A 291 0.36 1.15 -19.95
C PRO A 291 -0.67 2.26 -20.19
N PRO A 292 -1.84 2.19 -19.54
CA PRO A 292 -2.87 3.21 -19.67
C PRO A 292 -2.38 4.56 -19.13
N PRO A 293 -2.87 5.69 -19.68
CA PRO A 293 -2.63 6.99 -19.08
C PRO A 293 -3.35 7.07 -17.72
N ILE A 294 -2.76 7.82 -16.79
CA ILE A 294 -3.38 8.05 -15.48
C ILE A 294 -4.56 9.00 -15.66
N SER A 295 -5.71 8.61 -15.12
CA SER A 295 -6.93 9.40 -15.17
C SER A 295 -7.74 9.22 -13.89
N VAL A 296 -8.56 10.22 -13.59
CA VAL A 296 -9.54 10.17 -12.51
C VAL A 296 -10.92 10.13 -13.17
N PRO A 297 -11.79 9.17 -12.80
CA PRO A 297 -13.13 9.10 -13.37
C PRO A 297 -13.92 10.38 -13.09
N GLY A 298 -14.68 10.85 -14.09
CA GLY A 298 -15.56 12.03 -13.92
C GLY A 298 -16.51 11.91 -12.72
N LEU A 299 -16.92 10.68 -12.39
CA LEU A 299 -17.71 10.33 -11.21
C LEU A 299 -17.12 10.91 -9.90
N VAL A 300 -15.79 10.91 -9.74
CA VAL A 300 -15.13 11.48 -8.55
C VAL A 300 -15.35 13.00 -8.50
N SER A 301 -15.24 13.67 -9.65
CA SER A 301 -15.50 15.12 -9.74
C SER A 301 -16.96 15.45 -9.46
N ASP A 302 -17.89 14.64 -9.97
CA ASP A 302 -19.32 14.85 -9.73
C ASP A 302 -19.66 14.65 -8.24
N LEU A 303 -19.07 13.65 -7.57
CA LEU A 303 -19.26 13.43 -6.13
C LEU A 303 -18.68 14.56 -5.28
N LEU A 304 -17.48 15.04 -5.61
CA LEU A 304 -16.86 16.17 -4.92
C LEU A 304 -17.73 17.43 -5.03
N ALA A 305 -18.33 17.67 -6.20
CA ALA A 305 -19.18 18.85 -6.43
C ALA A 305 -20.57 18.72 -5.79
N ASP A 306 -21.23 17.58 -5.95
CA ASP A 306 -22.65 17.43 -5.57
C ASP A 306 -22.84 16.97 -4.12
N VAL A 307 -21.86 16.28 -3.53
CA VAL A 307 -21.96 15.65 -2.20
C VAL A 307 -20.87 16.13 -1.25
N GLY A 308 -19.66 16.33 -1.75
CA GLY A 308 -18.47 16.57 -0.94
C GLY A 308 -17.88 15.27 -0.40
N LEU A 309 -16.55 15.18 -0.43
CA LEU A 309 -15.79 14.04 0.08
C LEU A 309 -14.81 14.50 1.15
N LEU A 310 -14.68 13.72 2.21
CA LEU A 310 -13.76 13.92 3.31
C LEU A 310 -12.71 12.80 3.34
N ASP A 311 -11.50 13.15 3.76
CA ASP A 311 -10.46 12.19 4.09
C ASP A 311 -10.93 11.36 5.31
N PRO A 312 -10.91 10.02 5.23
CA PRO A 312 -11.42 9.19 6.32
C PRO A 312 -10.61 9.32 7.61
N GLU A 313 -9.32 9.68 7.51
CA GLU A 313 -8.42 9.75 8.65
C GLU A 313 -8.37 11.14 9.28
N THR A 314 -8.30 12.18 8.45
CA THR A 314 -8.16 13.56 8.93
C THR A 314 -9.49 14.32 9.00
N ASN A 315 -10.55 13.74 8.42
CA ASN A 315 -11.88 14.36 8.29
C ASN A 315 -11.89 15.71 7.57
N GLU A 316 -10.79 16.05 6.88
CA GLU A 316 -10.70 17.25 6.06
C GLU A 316 -11.32 17.01 4.68
N GLN A 317 -11.79 18.10 4.05
CA GLN A 317 -12.31 18.03 2.70
C GLN A 317 -11.22 17.58 1.72
N LEU A 318 -11.53 16.56 0.92
CA LEU A 318 -10.66 16.16 -0.18
C LEU A 318 -10.60 17.29 -1.21
N PHE A 319 -9.42 17.50 -1.76
CA PHE A 319 -9.12 18.57 -2.71
C PHE A 319 -10.14 18.62 -3.85
N SER A 320 -10.95 19.68 -3.82
CA SER A 320 -11.78 20.16 -4.93
C SER A 320 -11.08 21.31 -5.66
N GLU A 321 -10.49 22.22 -4.88
CA GLU A 321 -9.76 23.43 -5.27
C GLU A 321 -8.58 23.68 -4.32
N ALA A 322 -7.63 24.53 -4.75
CA ALA A 322 -6.39 24.71 -4.01
C ALA A 322 -6.62 25.53 -2.75
N THR A 323 -6.11 25.03 -1.63
CA THR A 323 -6.23 25.70 -0.34
C THR A 323 -5.20 26.83 -0.27
N MET A 324 -5.67 28.06 -0.11
CA MET A 324 -4.79 29.21 0.09
C MET A 324 -4.21 29.17 1.51
N VAL A 325 -2.90 29.39 1.61
CA VAL A 325 -2.15 29.48 2.87
C VAL A 325 -1.54 30.87 2.94
N ASP A 326 -2.36 31.82 3.39
CA ASP A 326 -2.05 33.25 3.49
C ASP A 326 -2.04 33.77 4.94
N SER A 327 -2.35 32.92 5.91
CA SER A 327 -2.41 33.23 7.32
C SER A 327 -1.70 32.19 8.18
N VAL A 328 -1.32 32.59 9.39
CA VAL A 328 -0.60 31.72 10.35
C VAL A 328 -1.46 30.51 10.75
N SER A 329 -2.78 30.69 10.89
CA SER A 329 -3.70 29.59 11.20
C SER A 329 -3.79 28.57 10.06
N ALA A 330 -3.88 29.03 8.80
CA ALA A 330 -3.87 28.17 7.63
C ALA A 330 -2.54 27.41 7.50
N LEU A 331 -1.41 28.09 7.78
CA LEU A 331 -0.09 27.47 7.78
C LEU A 331 0.01 26.38 8.85
N LYS A 332 -0.48 26.64 10.06
CA LYS A 332 -0.50 25.65 11.15
C LYS A 332 -1.32 24.42 10.77
N ALA A 333 -2.52 24.60 10.21
CA ALA A 333 -3.36 23.49 9.74
C ALA A 333 -2.70 22.69 8.61
N MET A 334 -1.99 23.37 7.69
CA MET A 334 -1.21 22.70 6.66
C MET A 334 -0.08 21.87 7.27
N LEU A 335 0.68 22.40 8.23
CA LEU A 335 1.78 21.69 8.90
C LEU A 335 1.28 20.45 9.64
N GLU A 336 0.20 20.57 10.41
CA GLU A 336 -0.45 19.43 11.10
C GLU A 336 -0.87 18.35 10.10
N THR A 337 -1.34 18.74 8.91
CA THR A 337 -1.67 17.81 7.83
C THR A 337 -0.42 17.16 7.24
N LEU A 338 0.64 17.94 6.98
CA LEU A 338 1.87 17.45 6.36
C LEU A 338 2.54 16.38 7.22
N GLU A 339 2.66 16.63 8.53
CA GLU A 339 3.33 15.75 9.49
C GLU A 339 2.43 14.62 10.02
N SER A 340 1.14 14.61 9.66
CA SER A 340 0.22 13.57 10.11
C SER A 340 0.63 12.18 9.59
N PRO A 341 0.91 11.20 10.48
CA PRO A 341 1.23 9.84 10.07
C PRO A 341 0.03 9.12 9.44
N ARG A 342 -1.19 9.67 9.61
CA ARG A 342 -2.42 9.14 9.00
C ARG A 342 -2.69 9.69 7.61
N ARG A 343 -1.86 10.62 7.12
CA ARG A 343 -2.00 11.17 5.77
C ARG A 343 -1.49 10.15 4.75
N HIS A 344 -2.40 9.60 3.96
CA HIS A 344 -2.07 8.68 2.86
C HIS A 344 -2.02 9.36 1.48
N ARG A 345 -2.39 10.63 1.42
CA ARG A 345 -2.38 11.42 0.18
C ARG A 345 -1.16 12.34 0.14
N PRO A 346 -0.47 12.46 -0.99
CA PRO A 346 0.56 13.47 -1.13
C PRO A 346 -0.03 14.88 -1.01
N ALA A 347 0.77 15.80 -0.49
CA ALA A 347 0.49 17.21 -0.47
C ALA A 347 1.40 17.93 -1.47
N ILE A 348 0.84 18.84 -2.25
CA ILE A 348 1.56 19.63 -3.25
C ILE A 348 1.47 21.07 -2.82
N VAL A 349 2.60 21.73 -2.64
CA VAL A 349 2.65 23.12 -2.19
C VAL A 349 3.22 23.97 -3.32
N LEU A 350 2.48 24.99 -3.72
CA LEU A 350 2.82 25.93 -4.77
C LEU A 350 3.13 27.28 -4.12
N SER A 351 4.35 27.79 -4.29
CA SER A 351 4.65 29.14 -3.81
C SER A 351 4.19 30.22 -4.78
N THR A 352 3.70 31.31 -4.21
CA THR A 352 3.41 32.53 -4.97
C THR A 352 4.65 33.39 -5.09
N TYR A 353 4.76 34.10 -6.21
CA TYR A 353 5.74 35.14 -6.46
C TYR A 353 5.05 36.37 -7.07
N LEU A 354 5.72 37.52 -7.04
CA LEU A 354 5.17 38.74 -7.63
C LEU A 354 5.56 38.84 -9.09
N ARG A 355 4.55 38.98 -9.95
CA ARG A 355 4.69 39.39 -11.35
C ARG A 355 3.78 40.59 -11.57
N ASP A 356 4.33 41.71 -12.04
CA ASP A 356 3.57 42.95 -12.26
C ASP A 356 2.77 43.39 -11.01
N ASN A 357 3.41 43.28 -9.84
CA ASN A 357 2.85 43.54 -8.51
C ASN A 357 1.62 42.70 -8.13
N ARG A 358 1.41 41.55 -8.79
CA ARG A 358 0.33 40.60 -8.49
C ARG A 358 0.92 39.24 -8.07
N PRO A 359 0.33 38.59 -7.05
CA PRO A 359 0.74 37.25 -6.67
C PRO A 359 0.29 36.26 -7.75
N VAL A 360 1.26 35.51 -8.28
CA VAL A 360 1.05 34.45 -9.27
C VAL A 360 1.82 33.20 -8.87
N THR A 361 1.42 32.04 -9.35
CA THR A 361 2.16 30.78 -9.18
C THR A 361 2.86 30.39 -10.46
N PHE A 362 3.95 29.63 -10.32
CA PHE A 362 4.69 29.10 -11.46
C PHE A 362 3.89 28.04 -12.24
N LEU A 363 3.25 27.15 -11.49
CA LEU A 363 2.28 26.19 -12.01
C LEU A 363 0.88 26.66 -11.60
N ASP A 364 0.01 26.89 -12.58
CA ASP A 364 -1.38 27.25 -12.32
C ASP A 364 -2.10 26.08 -11.60
N PRO A 365 -2.67 26.30 -10.39
CA PRO A 365 -3.42 25.28 -9.67
C PRO A 365 -4.58 24.68 -10.48
N ALA A 366 -5.15 25.42 -11.43
CA ALA A 366 -6.22 24.92 -12.30
C ALA A 366 -5.77 23.76 -13.19
N ARG A 367 -4.46 23.65 -13.49
CA ARG A 367 -3.90 22.50 -14.21
C ARG A 367 -3.90 21.22 -13.37
N LEU A 368 -3.89 21.36 -12.05
CA LEU A 368 -3.90 20.25 -11.10
C LEU A 368 -5.30 19.71 -10.81
N LYS A 369 -6.36 20.17 -11.51
CA LYS A 369 -7.73 19.65 -11.38
C LYS A 369 -7.84 18.13 -11.55
N ARG A 370 -6.93 17.50 -12.30
CA ARG A 370 -6.88 16.04 -12.49
C ARG A 370 -6.45 15.27 -11.23
N LEU A 371 -5.93 15.97 -10.20
CA LEU A 371 -5.54 15.39 -8.91
C LEU A 371 -6.66 15.39 -7.86
N ARG A 372 -7.86 15.88 -8.22
CA ARG A 372 -9.03 15.92 -7.34
C ARG A 372 -9.27 14.58 -6.67
N GLY A 373 -9.31 14.60 -5.33
CA GLY A 373 -9.46 13.42 -4.49
C GLY A 373 -8.20 12.57 -4.25
N LEU A 374 -7.15 12.73 -5.06
CA LEU A 374 -5.91 11.93 -4.98
C LEU A 374 -4.75 12.64 -4.27
N ALA A 375 -4.72 13.97 -4.26
CA ALA A 375 -3.70 14.76 -3.57
C ALA A 375 -4.34 15.97 -2.87
N LYS A 376 -3.63 16.56 -1.90
CA LYS A 376 -3.94 17.89 -1.37
C LYS A 376 -3.08 18.92 -2.11
N VAL A 377 -3.65 20.06 -2.49
CA VAL A 377 -2.90 21.14 -3.17
C VAL A 377 -3.06 22.42 -2.38
N TYR A 378 -1.93 23.01 -2.02
CA TYR A 378 -1.84 24.26 -1.27
C TYR A 378 -1.17 25.33 -2.13
N VAL A 379 -1.62 26.56 -2.00
CA VAL A 379 -0.96 27.74 -2.58
C VAL A 379 -0.53 28.63 -1.42
N ILE A 380 0.79 28.75 -1.23
CA ILE A 380 1.36 29.46 -0.09
C ILE A 380 1.78 30.88 -0.47
N SER A 381 1.39 31.85 0.36
CA SER A 381 1.80 33.25 0.21
C SER A 381 3.30 33.41 0.46
N ARG A 382 3.90 34.47 -0.09
CA ARG A 382 5.32 34.78 0.14
C ARG A 382 5.66 34.93 1.63
N GLU A 383 4.78 35.57 2.40
CA GLU A 383 5.00 35.72 3.85
C GLU A 383 4.97 34.35 4.56
N MET A 384 3.97 33.53 4.24
CA MET A 384 3.84 32.22 4.87
C MET A 384 4.95 31.25 4.44
N SER A 385 5.54 31.39 3.24
CA SER A 385 6.68 30.56 2.83
C SER A 385 7.93 30.75 3.70
N TRP A 386 8.16 31.97 4.21
CA TRP A 386 9.25 32.21 5.15
C TRP A 386 8.97 31.53 6.49
N ARG A 387 7.75 31.71 7.02
CA ARG A 387 7.34 31.05 8.27
C ARG A 387 7.35 29.51 8.17
N LEU A 388 7.01 28.95 7.00
CA LEU A 388 7.14 27.52 6.74
C LEU A 388 8.60 27.06 6.84
N THR A 389 9.52 27.86 6.30
CA THR A 389 10.96 27.59 6.32
C THR A 389 11.51 27.65 7.75
N ASP A 390 11.01 28.57 8.57
CA ASP A 390 11.36 28.67 9.98
C ASP A 390 10.86 27.46 10.78
N ALA A 391 9.64 27.00 10.49
CA ALA A 391 9.03 25.86 11.18
C ALA A 391 9.68 24.50 10.83
N LEU A 392 10.00 24.27 9.55
CA LEU A 392 10.60 23.02 9.08
C LEU A 392 12.13 23.12 9.03
N SER A 393 12.65 23.73 7.95
CA SER A 393 14.05 24.11 7.72
C SER A 393 14.21 24.66 6.30
N LYS A 394 15.40 25.19 5.96
CA LYS A 394 15.74 25.63 4.58
C LYS A 394 15.65 24.46 3.58
N ARG A 395 15.90 23.22 4.01
CA ARG A 395 15.83 22.02 3.16
C ARG A 395 14.41 21.73 2.65
N PHE A 396 13.39 22.15 3.38
CA PHE A 396 11.97 22.01 3.02
C PHE A 396 11.32 23.30 2.52
N ALA A 397 12.12 24.34 2.26
CA ALA A 397 11.63 25.62 1.78
C ALA A 397 10.76 25.47 0.51
N VAL A 398 9.73 26.31 0.45
CA VAL A 398 8.81 26.43 -0.68
C VAL A 398 8.68 27.92 -1.00
N ALA A 399 9.75 28.52 -1.52
CA ALA A 399 9.80 29.95 -1.88
C ALA A 399 10.19 30.13 -3.36
N GLY A 400 9.99 31.35 -3.90
CA GLY A 400 10.59 31.73 -5.19
C GLY A 400 10.01 31.06 -6.43
N ALA A 401 8.68 30.90 -6.50
CA ALA A 401 7.99 30.30 -7.66
C ALA A 401 8.26 28.79 -7.84
N CYS A 402 8.39 28.06 -6.74
CA CYS A 402 8.59 26.62 -6.72
C CYS A 402 7.29 25.82 -6.57
N VAL A 403 7.36 24.55 -7.00
CA VAL A 403 6.38 23.50 -6.76
C VAL A 403 7.07 22.43 -5.90
N ARG A 404 6.49 22.06 -4.76
CA ARG A 404 7.03 21.00 -3.90
C ARG A 404 6.02 19.90 -3.64
N LEU A 405 6.47 18.65 -3.71
CA LEU A 405 5.68 17.47 -3.40
C LEU A 405 6.11 16.89 -2.05
N PHE A 406 5.19 16.88 -1.08
CA PHE A 406 5.35 16.17 0.18
C PHE A 406 4.63 14.82 0.11
N ARG A 407 5.42 13.74 0.02
CA ARG A 407 4.90 12.36 0.03
C ARG A 407 4.23 12.01 1.37
N PRO A 408 3.31 11.02 1.40
CA PRO A 408 2.77 10.45 2.64
C PRO A 408 3.87 10.06 3.63
N GLY A 409 3.60 10.22 4.93
CA GLY A 409 4.55 9.88 6.00
C GLY A 409 5.69 10.89 6.21
N PHE A 410 5.58 12.09 5.64
CA PHE A 410 6.57 13.16 5.80
C PHE A 410 6.90 13.46 7.27
N SER A 411 8.18 13.61 7.54
CA SER A 411 8.78 14.15 8.75
C SER A 411 9.80 15.22 8.42
N ALA A 412 9.95 16.22 9.30
CA ALA A 412 11.02 17.22 9.19
C ALA A 412 12.44 16.61 9.27
N ASP A 413 12.56 15.35 9.70
CA ASP A 413 13.83 14.60 9.71
C ASP A 413 14.12 13.87 8.38
N ASP A 414 13.16 13.84 7.44
CA ASP A 414 13.32 13.09 6.20
C ASP A 414 14.40 13.69 5.28
N PRO A 415 15.03 12.87 4.43
CA PRO A 415 15.82 13.38 3.31
C PRO A 415 14.94 14.26 2.40
N PRO A 416 15.31 15.53 2.13
CA PRO A 416 14.50 16.45 1.34
C PRO A 416 14.28 15.97 -0.09
N GLU A 417 15.13 15.08 -0.60
CA GLU A 417 15.05 14.51 -1.94
C GLU A 417 13.92 13.49 -2.08
N HIS A 418 13.42 12.94 -0.96
CA HIS A 418 12.17 12.19 -0.93
C HIS A 418 10.93 13.09 -1.14
N HIS A 419 11.10 14.41 -1.01
CA HIS A 419 10.04 15.41 -1.13
C HIS A 419 10.41 16.42 -2.23
N PRO A 420 10.37 16.01 -3.51
CA PRO A 420 11.00 16.73 -4.61
C PRO A 420 10.43 18.14 -4.78
N VAL A 421 11.31 19.05 -5.17
CA VAL A 421 11.03 20.45 -5.46
C VAL A 421 11.41 20.77 -6.90
N TRP A 422 10.61 21.60 -7.56
CA TRP A 422 10.86 22.10 -8.90
C TRP A 422 10.84 23.62 -8.90
N GLU A 423 11.93 24.22 -9.35
CA GLU A 423 12.12 25.66 -9.48
C GLU A 423 12.35 26.04 -10.94
N PRO A 424 12.07 27.30 -11.34
CA PRO A 424 12.27 27.74 -12.73
C PRO A 424 13.70 27.52 -13.26
N SER A 425 14.71 27.63 -12.39
CA SER A 425 16.12 27.33 -12.69
C SER A 425 16.30 25.84 -13.04
N THR A 426 15.79 24.94 -12.20
CA THR A 426 15.84 23.49 -12.38
C THR A 426 15.17 23.05 -13.68
N LEU A 427 14.01 23.63 -14.02
CA LEU A 427 13.34 23.28 -15.28
C LEU A 427 14.19 23.62 -16.50
N LYS A 428 14.87 24.77 -16.47
CA LYS A 428 15.75 25.20 -17.57
C LYS A 428 16.98 24.31 -17.68
N SER A 429 17.65 24.01 -16.56
CA SER A 429 18.87 23.21 -16.56
C SER A 429 18.62 21.75 -16.94
N GLU A 430 17.48 21.18 -16.54
CA GLU A 430 17.13 19.79 -16.81
C GLU A 430 16.27 19.59 -18.07
N GLY A 431 15.92 20.66 -18.77
CA GLY A 431 15.03 20.59 -19.94
C GLY A 431 13.61 20.08 -19.60
N LEU A 432 13.16 20.24 -18.36
CA LEU A 432 11.85 19.81 -17.91
C LEU A 432 10.76 20.80 -18.34
N THR A 433 9.61 20.26 -18.72
CA THR A 433 8.42 21.06 -19.04
C THR A 433 7.38 20.97 -17.92
N LEU A 434 6.53 21.99 -17.81
CA LEU A 434 5.41 21.97 -16.86
C LEU A 434 4.48 20.75 -17.05
N ASN A 435 4.35 20.26 -18.29
CA ASN A 435 3.56 19.07 -18.59
C ASN A 435 4.16 17.80 -17.97
N LEU A 436 5.49 17.68 -17.96
CA LEU A 436 6.17 16.55 -17.33
C LEU A 436 6.00 16.58 -15.81
N ILE A 437 6.04 17.77 -15.19
CA ILE A 437 5.78 17.92 -13.76
C ILE A 437 4.35 17.53 -13.43
N GLU A 438 3.36 18.01 -14.20
CA GLU A 438 1.96 17.64 -14.01
C GLU A 438 1.75 16.12 -14.11
N GLN A 439 2.35 15.46 -15.11
CA GLN A 439 2.30 14.01 -15.27
C GLN A 439 2.99 13.26 -14.13
N TYR A 440 4.12 13.79 -13.64
CA TYR A 440 4.81 13.24 -12.48
C TYR A 440 3.92 13.31 -11.24
N LEU A 441 3.37 14.48 -10.91
CA LEU A 441 2.47 14.67 -9.77
C LEU A 441 1.24 13.75 -9.85
N LEU A 442 0.64 13.60 -11.03
CA LEU A 442 -0.45 12.65 -11.27
C LEU A 442 -0.06 11.21 -11.00
N ARG A 443 1.13 10.81 -11.45
CA ARG A 443 1.66 9.48 -11.20
C ARG A 443 1.92 9.22 -9.72
N GLU A 444 2.46 10.20 -9.02
CA GLU A 444 2.69 10.11 -7.58
C GLU A 444 1.41 9.98 -6.78
N ALA A 445 0.41 10.80 -7.09
CA ALA A 445 -0.88 10.75 -6.42
C ALA A 445 -1.61 9.43 -6.67
N ALA A 446 -1.63 8.97 -7.93
CA ALA A 446 -2.20 7.67 -8.29
C ALA A 446 -1.50 6.51 -7.57
N TYR A 447 -0.18 6.55 -7.52
CA TYR A 447 0.63 5.55 -6.84
C TYR A 447 0.32 5.44 -5.35
N ALA A 448 0.40 6.57 -4.64
CA ALA A 448 0.09 6.66 -3.21
C ALA A 448 -1.34 6.16 -2.92
N SER A 449 -2.27 6.49 -3.82
CA SER A 449 -3.67 6.07 -3.70
C SER A 449 -3.86 4.55 -3.78
N LEU A 450 -3.08 3.86 -4.61
CA LEU A 450 -3.11 2.41 -4.72
C LEU A 450 -2.46 1.72 -3.52
N GLN A 451 -1.38 2.29 -2.99
CA GLN A 451 -0.74 1.79 -1.77
C GLN A 451 -1.67 1.89 -0.55
N ALA A 452 -2.47 2.95 -0.48
CA ALA A 452 -3.45 3.12 0.60
C ALA A 452 -4.47 1.96 0.67
N GLN A 453 -4.70 1.22 -0.43
CA GLN A 453 -5.61 0.08 -0.43
C GLN A 453 -5.04 -1.20 0.19
N ASP A 454 -3.74 -1.27 0.44
CA ASP A 454 -3.11 -2.43 1.07
C ASP A 454 -3.34 -2.46 2.60
N ARG A 455 -4.01 -1.44 3.14
CA ARG A 455 -4.45 -1.38 4.53
C ARG A 455 -5.47 -2.49 4.85
N GLU A 456 -5.39 -3.04 6.05
CA GLU A 456 -6.32 -4.09 6.51
C GLU A 456 -7.78 -3.61 6.59
N ASP A 457 -7.99 -2.31 6.79
CA ASP A 457 -9.29 -1.68 6.96
C ASP A 457 -9.82 -0.97 5.70
N ALA A 458 -9.15 -1.14 4.56
CA ALA A 458 -9.58 -0.61 3.26
C ALA A 458 -10.94 -1.20 2.83
N VAL A 459 -11.73 -0.43 2.09
CA VAL A 459 -13.05 -0.89 1.62
C VAL A 459 -12.86 -1.99 0.57
N PRO A 460 -13.47 -3.19 0.71
CA PRO A 460 -13.26 -4.29 -0.22
C PRO A 460 -13.60 -3.94 -1.68
N PRO A 461 -12.95 -4.59 -2.67
CA PRO A 461 -13.30 -4.42 -4.09
C PRO A 461 -14.67 -5.00 -4.43
N PHE A 462 -15.23 -4.56 -5.55
CA PHE A 462 -16.56 -4.96 -6.00
C PHE A 462 -16.71 -6.48 -6.07
N ASP A 463 -15.73 -7.20 -6.62
CA ASP A 463 -15.82 -8.65 -6.78
C ASP A 463 -15.99 -9.38 -5.43
N ARG A 464 -15.31 -8.91 -4.37
CA ARG A 464 -15.49 -9.48 -3.02
C ARG A 464 -16.85 -9.14 -2.42
N ILE A 465 -17.40 -7.96 -2.72
CA ILE A 465 -18.74 -7.57 -2.27
C ILE A 465 -19.78 -8.41 -3.02
N ARG A 466 -19.68 -8.49 -4.34
CA ARG A 466 -20.55 -9.32 -5.19
C ARG A 466 -20.54 -10.76 -4.73
N GLU A 467 -19.37 -11.33 -4.46
CA GLU A 467 -19.25 -12.69 -3.91
C GLU A 467 -19.99 -12.84 -2.59
N ARG A 468 -19.80 -11.91 -1.64
CA ARG A 468 -20.50 -11.94 -0.34
C ARG A 468 -22.02 -11.83 -0.49
N VAL A 469 -22.48 -10.93 -1.36
CA VAL A 469 -23.91 -10.76 -1.65
C VAL A 469 -24.50 -12.02 -2.25
N LEU A 470 -23.83 -12.63 -3.24
CA LEU A 470 -24.28 -13.86 -3.89
C LEU A 470 -24.30 -15.04 -2.92
N ARG A 471 -23.25 -15.22 -2.10
CA ARG A 471 -23.21 -16.26 -1.06
C ARG A 471 -24.41 -16.13 -0.12
N ARG A 472 -24.72 -14.90 0.30
CA ARG A 472 -25.84 -14.68 1.21
C ARG A 472 -27.21 -14.91 0.57
N GLN A 473 -27.41 -14.47 -0.68
CA GLN A 473 -28.63 -14.76 -1.43
C GLN A 473 -28.87 -16.27 -1.59
N ILE A 474 -27.79 -17.04 -1.81
CA ILE A 474 -27.86 -18.51 -1.86
C ILE A 474 -28.25 -19.07 -0.49
N ASP A 475 -27.66 -18.59 0.60
CA ASP A 475 -27.99 -19.05 1.96
C ASP A 475 -29.46 -18.75 2.34
N ASP A 476 -29.94 -17.54 2.00
CA ASP A 476 -31.33 -17.14 2.25
C ASP A 476 -32.30 -17.98 1.40
N ALA A 477 -31.98 -18.20 0.11
CA ALA A 477 -32.76 -19.08 -0.77
C ALA A 477 -32.77 -20.53 -0.27
N ARG A 478 -31.65 -21.02 0.28
CA ARG A 478 -31.57 -22.35 0.92
C ARG A 478 -32.45 -22.42 2.16
N ALA A 479 -32.42 -21.41 3.02
CA ALA A 479 -33.25 -21.39 4.22
C ALA A 479 -34.75 -21.42 3.87
N ILE A 480 -35.16 -20.66 2.85
CA ILE A 480 -36.53 -20.66 2.33
C ILE A 480 -36.87 -22.02 1.71
N ALA A 481 -36.03 -22.55 0.82
CA ALA A 481 -36.25 -23.84 0.17
C ALA A 481 -36.30 -25.00 1.18
N GLN A 482 -35.47 -24.98 2.22
CA GLN A 482 -35.45 -25.99 3.28
C GLN A 482 -36.69 -25.89 4.17
N SER A 483 -37.19 -24.68 4.43
CA SER A 483 -38.48 -24.47 5.13
C SER A 483 -39.69 -24.94 4.31
N GLN A 484 -39.61 -24.85 2.97
CA GLN A 484 -40.65 -25.30 2.05
C GLN A 484 -40.58 -26.83 1.80
N ALA A 485 -39.37 -27.39 1.68
CA ALA A 485 -39.14 -28.83 1.53
C ALA A 485 -39.55 -29.60 2.79
N SER A 486 -39.36 -29.02 3.98
CA SER A 486 -39.85 -29.60 5.24
C SER A 486 -41.38 -29.70 5.30
N ARG A 487 -42.11 -28.96 4.44
CA ARG A 487 -43.58 -29.00 4.32
C ARG A 487 -44.10 -29.94 3.22
N ALA A 488 -43.24 -30.37 2.29
CA ALA A 488 -43.60 -31.24 1.17
C ALA A 488 -42.86 -32.58 1.30
N GLY A 489 -43.52 -33.56 1.91
CA GLY A 489 -42.92 -34.87 2.21
C GLY A 489 -42.43 -35.68 1.00
N MET A 490 -41.27 -36.31 1.19
CA MET A 490 -40.80 -37.61 0.67
C MET A 490 -40.40 -37.83 -0.81
N HIS A 491 -40.33 -36.83 -1.70
CA HIS A 491 -39.82 -37.07 -3.07
C HIS A 491 -38.40 -36.56 -3.38
N SER A 492 -37.58 -36.19 -2.37
CA SER A 492 -36.40 -35.33 -2.62
C SER A 492 -35.05 -35.81 -2.02
N GLU A 493 -34.95 -36.96 -1.36
CA GLU A 493 -33.71 -37.33 -0.64
C GLU A 493 -32.49 -37.51 -1.58
N GLU A 494 -32.67 -38.19 -2.72
CA GLU A 494 -31.59 -38.42 -3.70
C GLU A 494 -31.20 -37.15 -4.47
N ILE A 495 -32.18 -36.30 -4.81
CA ILE A 495 -31.93 -35.01 -5.47
C ILE A 495 -31.20 -34.08 -4.50
N VAL A 496 -31.60 -34.06 -3.23
CA VAL A 496 -30.90 -33.32 -2.16
C VAL A 496 -29.49 -33.85 -1.95
N GLN A 497 -29.25 -35.17 -2.01
CA GLN A 497 -27.89 -35.72 -1.94
C GLN A 497 -27.03 -35.35 -3.16
N ALA A 498 -27.57 -35.43 -4.37
CA ALA A 498 -26.85 -35.05 -5.59
C ALA A 498 -26.47 -33.55 -5.59
N LEU A 499 -27.40 -32.69 -5.14
CA LEU A 499 -27.15 -31.26 -4.95
C LEU A 499 -26.10 -30.99 -3.87
N ARG A 500 -26.13 -31.72 -2.73
CA ARG A 500 -25.10 -31.61 -1.68
C ARG A 500 -23.72 -31.98 -2.20
N LYS A 501 -23.61 -33.02 -3.03
CA LYS A 501 -22.34 -33.44 -3.61
C LYS A 501 -21.80 -32.42 -4.62
N GLN A 502 -22.64 -31.92 -5.53
CA GLN A 502 -22.24 -30.85 -6.45
C GLN A 502 -21.77 -29.59 -5.71
N LEU A 503 -22.43 -29.28 -4.59
CA LEU A 503 -22.04 -28.16 -3.75
C LEU A 503 -20.69 -28.35 -3.08
N ALA A 504 -20.43 -29.54 -2.52
CA ALA A 504 -19.15 -29.86 -1.91
C ALA A 504 -17.98 -29.82 -2.93
N ASP A 505 -18.23 -30.27 -4.16
CA ASP A 505 -17.26 -30.20 -5.26
C ASP A 505 -16.99 -28.74 -5.67
N GLU A 506 -18.04 -27.90 -5.74
CA GLU A 506 -17.91 -26.47 -6.03
C GLU A 506 -17.18 -25.71 -4.91
N GLU A 507 -17.49 -26.00 -3.65
CA GLU A 507 -16.80 -25.43 -2.47
C GLU A 507 -15.32 -25.81 -2.46
N SER A 508 -15.00 -27.07 -2.76
CA SER A 508 -13.61 -27.54 -2.85
C SER A 508 -12.84 -26.82 -3.97
N LEU A 509 -13.47 -26.64 -5.13
CA LEU A 509 -12.88 -25.91 -6.25
C LEU A 509 -12.66 -24.43 -5.91
N ARG A 510 -13.62 -23.80 -5.21
CA ARG A 510 -13.48 -22.43 -4.71
C ARG A 510 -12.34 -22.30 -3.71
N GLN A 511 -12.20 -23.21 -2.75
CA GLN A 511 -11.09 -23.18 -1.79
C GLN A 511 -9.73 -23.27 -2.48
N MET A 512 -9.62 -24.10 -3.53
CA MET A 512 -8.39 -24.17 -4.34
C MET A 512 -8.09 -22.83 -5.03
N PHE A 513 -9.08 -22.21 -5.67
CA PHE A 513 -8.92 -20.89 -6.31
C PHE A 513 -8.65 -19.75 -5.33
N GLU A 514 -9.25 -19.77 -4.14
CA GLU A 514 -8.97 -18.82 -3.06
C GLU A 514 -7.53 -18.95 -2.58
N GLY A 515 -7.03 -20.18 -2.41
CA GLY A 515 -5.65 -20.46 -2.03
C GLY A 515 -4.64 -19.94 -3.07
N GLU A 516 -4.88 -20.21 -4.36
CA GLU A 516 -4.06 -19.68 -5.45
C GLU A 516 -4.11 -18.14 -5.52
N SER A 517 -5.31 -17.55 -5.40
CA SER A 517 -5.48 -16.10 -5.39
C SER A 517 -4.75 -15.45 -4.21
N HIS A 518 -4.78 -16.08 -3.04
CA HIS A 518 -4.04 -15.62 -1.86
C HIS A 518 -2.53 -15.67 -2.08
N SER A 519 -2.03 -16.75 -2.69
CA SER A 519 -0.60 -16.86 -3.05
C SER A 519 -0.18 -15.79 -4.06
N LEU A 520 -1.01 -15.50 -5.06
CA LEU A 520 -0.74 -14.44 -6.04
C LEU A 520 -0.78 -13.04 -5.42
N ASP A 521 -1.72 -12.78 -4.50
CA ASP A 521 -1.78 -11.52 -3.75
C ASP A 521 -0.50 -11.29 -2.92
N GLN A 522 0.02 -12.35 -2.27
CA GLN A 522 1.29 -12.27 -1.55
C GLN A 522 2.47 -11.95 -2.47
N GLN A 523 2.55 -12.58 -3.65
CA GLN A 523 3.60 -12.28 -4.63
C GLN A 523 3.50 -10.84 -5.14
N LEU A 524 2.29 -10.35 -5.40
CA LEU A 524 2.04 -8.98 -5.84
C LEU A 524 2.44 -7.95 -4.77
N LYS A 525 2.12 -8.23 -3.50
CA LYS A 525 2.59 -7.41 -2.36
C LYS A 525 4.11 -7.37 -2.25
N GLN A 526 4.78 -8.51 -2.44
CA GLN A 526 6.24 -8.57 -2.43
C GLN A 526 6.86 -7.75 -3.56
N ALA A 527 6.36 -7.91 -4.79
CA ALA A 527 6.83 -7.14 -5.95
C ALA A 527 6.61 -5.62 -5.78
N ARG A 528 5.51 -5.21 -5.13
CA ARG A 528 5.26 -3.80 -4.79
C ARG A 528 6.32 -3.26 -3.81
N ARG A 529 6.64 -4.00 -2.75
CA ARG A 529 7.68 -3.62 -1.78
C ARG A 529 9.06 -3.49 -2.41
N GLU A 530 9.41 -4.40 -3.32
CA GLU A 530 10.68 -4.33 -4.06
C GLU A 530 10.75 -3.08 -4.94
N ARG A 531 9.66 -2.76 -5.64
CA ARG A 531 9.55 -1.54 -6.44
C ARG A 531 9.67 -0.27 -5.57
N ASP A 532 9.11 -0.27 -4.37
CA ASP A 532 9.26 0.83 -3.41
C ASP A 532 10.72 1.01 -2.98
N ALA A 533 11.40 -0.07 -2.60
CA ALA A 533 12.81 -0.01 -2.21
C ALA A 533 13.71 0.52 -3.34
N LEU A 534 13.52 0.03 -4.58
CA LEU A 534 14.27 0.51 -5.75
C LEU A 534 14.01 1.99 -6.06
N ARG A 535 12.81 2.47 -5.74
CA ARG A 535 12.42 3.86 -5.96
C ARG A 535 13.10 4.79 -4.94
N ASP A 536 13.15 4.38 -3.68
CA ASP A 536 13.87 5.10 -2.63
C ASP A 536 15.37 5.14 -2.95
N GLU A 537 15.94 4.01 -3.39
CA GLU A 537 17.33 3.94 -3.84
C GLU A 537 17.60 4.88 -5.02
N ARG A 538 16.73 4.92 -6.04
CA ARG A 538 16.85 5.85 -7.17
C ARG A 538 16.86 7.30 -6.70
N ASP A 539 15.97 7.66 -5.77
CA ASP A 539 15.86 9.03 -5.28
C ASP A 539 17.11 9.41 -4.45
N GLN A 540 17.66 8.48 -3.67
CA GLN A 540 18.95 8.65 -2.98
C GLN A 540 20.13 8.81 -3.96
N LEU A 541 20.19 8.01 -5.02
CA LEU A 541 21.24 8.12 -6.04
C LEU A 541 21.16 9.46 -6.79
N LYS A 542 19.96 9.94 -7.09
CA LYS A 542 19.76 11.27 -7.67
C LYS A 542 20.24 12.37 -6.73
N ALA A 543 19.94 12.26 -5.44
CA ALA A 543 20.43 13.19 -4.42
C ALA A 543 21.96 13.22 -4.35
N GLN A 544 22.60 12.05 -4.37
CA GLN A 544 24.06 11.94 -4.39
C GLN A 544 24.65 12.53 -5.67
N SER A 545 24.07 12.22 -6.83
CA SER A 545 24.50 12.77 -8.12
C SER A 545 24.41 14.29 -8.13
N PHE A 546 23.31 14.87 -7.61
CA PHE A 546 23.16 16.31 -7.53
C PHE A 546 24.22 16.93 -6.62
N ARG A 547 24.44 16.37 -5.41
CA ARG A 547 25.51 16.82 -4.50
C ARG A 547 26.89 16.77 -5.14
N LEU A 548 27.21 15.68 -5.84
CA LEU A 548 28.48 15.53 -6.56
C LEU A 548 28.60 16.56 -7.70
N GLN A 549 27.54 16.81 -8.45
CA GLN A 549 27.53 17.81 -9.52
C GLN A 549 27.68 19.23 -8.98
N SER A 550 26.99 19.59 -7.89
CA SER A 550 27.18 20.88 -7.21
C SER A 550 28.61 21.05 -6.72
N ARG A 551 29.22 19.99 -6.17
CA ARG A 551 30.62 19.99 -5.74
C ARG A 551 31.59 20.12 -6.93
N ILE A 552 31.36 19.38 -8.01
CA ILE A 552 32.16 19.49 -9.24
C ILE A 552 32.05 20.90 -9.79
N SER A 553 30.84 21.48 -9.83
CA SER A 553 30.65 22.85 -10.28
C SER A 553 31.38 23.85 -9.38
N ALA A 554 31.27 23.72 -8.06
CA ALA A 554 32.01 24.56 -7.12
C ALA A 554 33.53 24.45 -7.31
N LEU A 555 34.05 23.24 -7.54
CA LEU A 555 35.47 23.00 -7.82
C LEU A 555 35.90 23.53 -9.18
N GLN A 556 35.08 23.40 -10.22
CA GLN A 556 35.36 23.92 -11.57
C GLN A 556 35.32 25.46 -11.62
N HIS A 557 34.53 26.09 -10.76
CA HIS A 557 34.54 27.54 -10.57
C HIS A 557 35.61 28.01 -9.57
N SER A 558 36.37 27.07 -8.95
CA SER A 558 37.42 27.36 -7.96
C SER A 558 38.83 27.49 -8.54
N ASP A 559 38.99 27.50 -9.87
CA ASP A 559 40.29 27.60 -10.56
C ASP A 559 41.06 28.92 -10.30
N ASN A 560 40.68 29.74 -9.30
CA ASN A 560 41.50 30.86 -8.85
C ASN A 560 41.25 31.34 -7.40
N VAL A 561 40.96 30.45 -6.45
CA VAL A 561 40.81 30.82 -5.03
C VAL A 561 42.00 30.29 -4.21
N PRO A 562 42.82 31.16 -3.58
CA PRO A 562 43.89 30.71 -2.67
C PRO A 562 43.25 30.03 -1.45
N LEU A 563 43.91 28.98 -0.89
CA LEU A 563 43.57 28.28 0.36
C LEU A 563 42.94 29.23 1.39
N THR A 564 41.61 29.36 1.38
CA THR A 564 40.92 30.38 2.17
C THR A 564 40.53 29.77 3.50
N THR A 565 40.84 30.50 4.58
CA THR A 565 40.39 30.23 5.95
C THR A 565 38.89 29.91 5.97
N VAL A 566 38.50 28.74 6.52
CA VAL A 566 37.09 28.37 6.70
C VAL A 566 36.40 29.47 7.52
N PRO A 567 35.35 30.14 7.00
CA PRO A 567 34.65 31.18 7.74
C PRO A 567 33.82 30.51 8.85
N PHE A 568 33.90 31.02 10.08
CA PHE A 568 33.07 30.55 11.20
C PHE A 568 32.00 31.62 11.52
N PRO A 569 30.74 31.44 11.03
CA PRO A 569 29.68 32.41 11.24
C PRO A 569 29.41 32.67 12.73
N ASN A 570 28.92 33.86 13.06
CA ASN A 570 28.50 34.24 14.41
C ASN A 570 26.98 34.15 14.61
N SER A 571 26.26 33.51 13.68
CA SER A 571 24.81 33.30 13.70
C SER A 571 24.45 31.86 13.33
N TRP A 572 23.30 31.38 13.80
CA TRP A 572 22.73 30.08 13.46
C TRP A 572 21.95 30.05 12.13
N ASP A 573 21.74 31.21 11.49
CA ASP A 573 20.91 31.34 10.29
C ASP A 573 21.39 30.47 9.13
N ASP A 574 22.71 30.32 9.01
CA ASP A 574 23.39 29.59 7.93
C ASP A 574 24.02 28.28 8.40
N LEU A 575 23.68 27.81 9.61
CA LEU A 575 24.26 26.60 10.20
C LEU A 575 24.11 25.39 9.29
N GLU A 576 22.91 25.21 8.74
CA GLU A 576 22.57 24.05 7.93
C GLU A 576 23.30 24.05 6.57
N SER A 577 23.36 25.21 5.90
CA SER A 577 24.12 25.38 4.64
C SER A 577 25.62 25.22 4.86
N TRP A 578 26.14 25.84 5.92
CA TRP A 578 27.56 25.74 6.26
C TRP A 578 27.97 24.29 6.58
N CYS A 579 27.13 23.53 7.28
CA CYS A 579 27.41 22.11 7.53
C CYS A 579 27.53 21.32 6.23
N ALA A 580 26.66 21.58 5.25
CA ALA A 580 26.71 20.92 3.94
C ALA A 580 27.97 21.29 3.15
N ASP A 581 28.41 22.54 3.23
CA ASP A 581 29.54 23.06 2.46
C ASP A 581 30.90 22.64 3.06
N TYR A 582 31.04 22.61 4.39
CA TYR A 582 32.34 22.50 5.06
C TYR A 582 32.58 21.19 5.83
N LEU A 583 31.53 20.49 6.30
CA LEU A 583 31.71 19.24 7.06
C LEU A 583 31.74 18.00 6.16
N GLY A 584 31.19 18.13 4.95
CA GLY A 584 31.05 17.03 4.00
C GLY A 584 30.30 15.84 4.59
N ASP A 585 30.64 14.65 4.10
CA ASP A 585 29.98 13.41 4.48
C ASP A 585 30.48 12.83 5.82
N ALA A 586 31.49 13.46 6.45
CA ALA A 586 32.17 12.96 7.65
C ALA A 586 31.38 13.19 8.94
N VAL A 587 30.66 14.32 9.03
CA VAL A 587 29.84 14.70 10.18
C VAL A 587 28.43 15.01 9.70
N VAL A 588 27.44 14.29 10.23
CA VAL A 588 26.02 14.51 9.96
C VAL A 588 25.41 15.21 11.17
N VAL A 589 24.97 16.45 10.98
CA VAL A 589 24.20 17.19 12.00
C VAL A 589 22.72 16.92 11.78
N THR A 590 22.06 16.32 12.77
CA THR A 590 20.63 15.96 12.65
C THR A 590 19.73 17.20 12.76
N PRO A 591 18.51 17.19 12.18
CA PRO A 591 17.60 18.34 12.28
C PRO A 591 17.20 18.66 13.73
N LYS A 592 17.07 17.64 14.59
CA LYS A 592 16.96 17.80 16.05
C LYS A 592 18.09 18.67 16.61
N ALA A 593 19.32 18.43 16.20
CA ALA A 593 20.50 19.18 16.64
C ALA A 593 20.51 20.62 16.12
N ILE A 594 20.11 20.83 14.87
CA ILE A 594 19.99 22.18 14.27
C ILE A 594 18.92 23.00 15.00
N ARG A 595 17.77 22.39 15.31
CA ARG A 595 16.70 23.05 16.07
C ARG A 595 17.17 23.41 17.49
N ALA A 596 17.80 22.46 18.18
CA ALA A 596 18.38 22.70 19.51
C ALA A 596 19.41 23.85 19.51
N ALA A 597 20.18 24.00 18.43
CA ALA A 597 21.14 25.10 18.30
C ALA A 597 20.45 26.45 18.09
N ARG A 598 19.41 26.51 17.26
CA ARG A 598 18.62 27.74 17.02
C ARG A 598 17.86 28.20 18.26
N ASP A 599 17.39 27.27 19.08
CA ASP A 599 16.67 27.55 20.32
C ASP A 599 17.62 27.87 21.50
N SER A 600 18.94 27.85 21.29
CA SER A 600 19.94 28.02 22.34
C SER A 600 20.26 29.48 22.65
N GLU A 601 20.55 29.78 23.92
CA GLU A 601 21.07 31.08 24.39
C GLU A 601 22.60 31.18 24.33
N PHE A 602 23.29 30.20 23.73
CA PHE A 602 24.74 30.16 23.67
C PHE A 602 25.32 31.31 22.84
N GLU A 603 26.24 32.09 23.42
CA GLU A 603 26.72 33.34 22.82
C GLU A 603 27.85 33.14 21.79
N ASP A 604 28.74 32.17 22.01
CA ASP A 604 29.92 31.95 21.17
C ASP A 604 29.59 31.04 19.98
N VAL A 605 28.68 31.50 19.11
CA VAL A 605 28.20 30.74 17.96
C VAL A 605 29.36 30.31 17.04
N SER A 606 30.35 31.19 16.80
CA SER A 606 31.53 30.87 15.99
C SER A 606 32.31 29.68 16.53
N PHE A 607 32.46 29.57 17.85
CA PHE A 607 33.10 28.41 18.46
C PHE A 607 32.35 27.10 18.20
N ALA A 608 31.02 27.11 18.17
CA ALA A 608 30.27 25.89 17.85
C ALA A 608 30.57 25.39 16.42
N TYR A 609 30.73 26.31 15.46
CA TYR A 609 31.19 25.97 14.11
C TYR A 609 32.62 25.43 14.11
N GLU A 610 33.52 26.00 14.91
CA GLU A 610 34.89 25.47 15.07
C GLU A 610 34.89 24.04 15.59
N VAL A 611 34.05 23.71 16.58
CA VAL A 611 33.94 22.34 17.11
C VAL A 611 33.38 21.38 16.07
N LEU A 612 32.36 21.79 15.30
CA LEU A 612 31.84 20.97 14.19
C LEU A 612 32.92 20.71 13.13
N HIS A 613 33.66 21.76 12.74
CA HIS A 613 34.78 21.63 11.80
C HIS A 613 35.87 20.71 12.36
N PHE A 614 36.22 20.82 13.64
CA PHE A 614 37.18 19.94 14.30
C PHE A 614 36.75 18.47 14.24
N LEU A 615 35.46 18.18 14.43
CA LEU A 615 34.95 16.82 14.30
C LEU A 615 35.18 16.26 12.88
N ALA A 616 34.94 17.07 11.84
CA ALA A 616 35.09 16.66 10.46
C ALA A 616 36.55 16.58 9.99
N SER A 617 37.38 17.56 10.36
CA SER A 617 38.75 17.73 9.85
C SER A 617 39.82 16.99 10.66
N THR A 618 39.55 16.70 11.94
CA THR A 618 40.55 16.12 12.86
C THR A 618 40.05 14.83 13.51
N TYR A 619 38.88 14.86 14.17
CA TYR A 619 38.40 13.68 14.91
C TYR A 619 38.05 12.49 14.00
N VAL A 620 37.28 12.72 12.94
CA VAL A 620 36.91 11.65 11.99
C VAL A 620 38.16 11.04 11.31
N PRO A 621 39.09 11.83 10.74
CA PRO A 621 40.34 11.29 10.20
C PRO A 621 41.17 10.50 11.23
N CYS A 622 41.28 10.99 12.47
CA CYS A 622 41.99 10.26 13.54
C CYS A 622 41.34 8.91 13.84
N ARG A 623 40.01 8.85 13.94
CA ARG A 623 39.25 7.60 14.12
C ARG A 623 39.37 6.63 12.93
N ARG A 624 39.69 7.14 11.74
CA ARG A 624 39.97 6.34 10.53
C ARG A 624 41.44 5.91 10.42
N GLY A 625 42.32 6.41 11.28
CA GLY A 625 43.77 6.17 11.24
C GLY A 625 44.52 7.04 10.22
N GLU A 626 43.88 8.09 9.70
CA GLU A 626 44.45 9.02 8.70
C GLU A 626 45.26 10.15 9.36
N VAL A 627 44.96 10.46 10.63
CA VAL A 627 45.62 11.48 11.46
C VAL A 627 46.06 10.85 12.78
N ASP A 628 47.22 11.26 13.29
CA ASP A 628 47.76 10.72 14.53
C ASP A 628 47.05 11.28 15.78
N ASN A 629 47.19 10.56 16.90
CA ASN A 629 46.57 10.97 18.16
C ASN A 629 47.21 12.25 18.74
N ALA A 630 48.47 12.55 18.38
CA ALA A 630 49.14 13.77 18.82
C ALA A 630 48.49 15.03 18.23
N THR A 631 48.14 15.00 16.94
CA THR A 631 47.41 16.10 16.29
C THR A 631 46.02 16.28 16.89
N LEU A 632 45.33 15.17 17.21
CA LEU A 632 44.02 15.23 17.88
C LEU A 632 44.11 15.91 19.26
N GLU A 633 45.09 15.56 20.08
CA GLU A 633 45.28 16.17 21.40
C GLU A 633 45.72 17.64 21.31
N ALA A 634 46.55 18.00 20.33
CA ALA A 634 46.94 19.38 20.08
C ALA A 634 45.73 20.26 19.70
N GLU A 635 44.85 19.78 18.82
CA GLU A 635 43.63 20.51 18.45
C GLU A 635 42.61 20.61 19.58
N LYS A 636 42.46 19.55 20.39
CA LYS A 636 41.64 19.61 21.62
C LYS A 636 42.16 20.66 22.60
N ALA A 637 43.48 20.73 22.78
CA ALA A 637 44.12 21.73 23.62
C ALA A 637 43.93 23.15 23.08
N ARG A 638 44.05 23.34 21.75
CA ARG A 638 43.82 24.63 21.07
C ARG A 638 42.39 25.14 21.31
N LEU A 639 41.40 24.27 21.12
CA LEU A 639 39.98 24.59 21.30
C LEU A 639 39.52 24.57 22.76
N ARG A 640 40.37 24.11 23.68
CA ARG A 640 40.07 23.91 25.12
C ARG A 640 38.83 23.04 25.33
N ILE A 641 38.73 21.96 24.56
CA ILE A 641 37.62 21.00 24.60
C ILE A 641 38.08 19.66 25.17
N ALA A 642 37.15 18.95 25.81
CA ALA A 642 37.33 17.55 26.19
C ALA A 642 36.27 16.68 25.51
N ILE A 643 36.66 15.47 25.11
CA ILE A 643 35.75 14.46 24.57
C ILE A 643 35.66 13.33 25.58
N SER A 644 34.43 12.95 25.96
CA SER A 644 34.20 11.87 26.92
C SER A 644 32.90 11.13 26.59
N GLU A 645 32.79 9.89 27.08
CA GLU A 645 31.53 9.15 27.08
C GLU A 645 30.48 9.86 27.95
N VAL A 646 29.21 9.74 27.55
CA VAL A 646 28.09 10.22 28.35
C VAL A 646 27.93 9.30 29.57
N GLY A 647 27.81 9.88 30.78
CA GLY A 647 27.60 9.10 32.01
C GLY A 647 26.21 8.45 32.10
N LEU A 648 25.87 7.89 33.27
CA LEU A 648 24.64 7.10 33.57
C LEU A 648 23.29 7.74 33.14
N GLY A 649 23.25 9.04 32.79
CA GLY A 649 22.09 9.73 32.24
C GLY A 649 21.54 9.14 30.93
N ALA A 650 22.38 8.51 30.10
CA ALA A 650 21.96 7.88 28.84
C ALA A 650 21.17 6.57 29.06
N GLU A 651 21.33 5.91 30.21
CA GLU A 651 20.67 4.64 30.55
C GLU A 651 19.36 4.83 31.32
N HIS A 652 19.10 6.04 31.84
CA HIS A 652 17.90 6.34 32.59
C HIS A 652 16.64 6.40 31.69
N ARG A 653 15.66 5.55 31.99
CA ARG A 653 14.38 5.38 31.27
C ARG A 653 13.60 6.70 31.04
N ARG A 654 13.79 7.74 31.85
CA ARG A 654 13.14 9.06 31.71
C ARG A 654 13.82 10.03 30.73
N PHE A 655 15.13 9.89 30.47
CA PHE A 655 15.90 10.82 29.63
C PHE A 655 16.38 10.19 28.32
N LYS A 656 16.03 8.92 28.07
CA LYS A 656 16.40 8.15 26.89
C LYS A 656 16.00 8.82 25.56
N ASP A 657 14.90 9.57 25.54
CA ASP A 657 14.46 10.29 24.33
C ASP A 657 15.29 11.57 24.06
N SER A 658 15.89 12.19 25.08
CA SER A 658 16.77 13.34 24.92
C SER A 658 18.13 12.94 24.32
N TYR A 659 18.66 11.79 24.76
CA TYR A 659 19.93 11.20 24.31
C TYR A 659 19.79 10.30 23.06
N THR A 660 18.63 10.31 22.38
CA THR A 660 18.46 9.60 21.11
C THR A 660 18.12 10.56 19.97
N THR A 661 18.59 10.23 18.78
CA THR A 661 18.25 10.93 17.53
C THR A 661 17.90 9.91 16.45
N THR A 662 17.27 10.35 15.38
CA THR A 662 16.95 9.49 14.24
C THR A 662 17.99 9.67 13.15
N TYR A 663 18.57 8.58 12.67
CA TYR A 663 19.47 8.56 11.52
C TYR A 663 19.14 7.35 10.64
N MET A 664 18.92 7.57 9.34
CA MET A 664 18.49 6.53 8.37
C MET A 664 17.30 5.69 8.87
N ASN A 665 16.26 6.34 9.40
CA ASN A 665 15.06 5.73 9.98
C ASN A 665 15.33 4.76 11.14
N ARG A 666 16.51 4.82 11.76
CA ARG A 666 16.85 4.08 12.97
C ARG A 666 17.11 5.04 14.11
N ARG A 667 16.72 4.63 15.32
CA ARG A 667 17.00 5.37 16.54
C ARG A 667 18.45 5.10 16.95
N VAL A 668 19.25 6.15 17.00
CA VAL A 668 20.67 6.13 17.41
C VAL A 668 20.79 6.78 18.79
N THR A 669 21.54 6.14 19.68
CA THR A 669 21.83 6.67 21.02
C THR A 669 23.14 7.46 20.97
N LEU A 670 23.13 8.67 21.54
CA LEU A 670 24.30 9.54 21.60
C LEU A 670 25.14 9.14 22.82
N ASP A 671 26.25 8.45 22.56
CA ASP A 671 27.15 7.86 23.57
C ASP A 671 28.35 8.74 23.90
N MET A 672 28.66 9.72 23.05
CA MET A 672 29.80 10.62 23.21
C MET A 672 29.37 12.07 23.34
N HIS A 673 30.19 12.87 24.02
CA HIS A 673 30.01 14.31 24.00
C HIS A 673 31.34 15.09 24.00
N VAL A 674 31.31 16.26 23.38
CA VAL A 674 32.33 17.31 23.51
C VAL A 674 31.86 18.29 24.59
N LYS A 675 32.74 18.70 25.50
CA LYS A 675 32.44 19.71 26.52
C LYS A 675 33.48 20.83 26.56
N ARG A 676 33.03 22.06 26.82
CA ARG A 676 33.85 23.21 27.20
C ARG A 676 33.12 24.03 28.27
N GLY A 677 33.87 24.40 29.31
CA GLY A 677 33.36 25.12 30.48
C GLY A 677 32.70 24.21 31.52
N THR A 678 32.73 24.65 32.78
CA THR A 678 32.07 24.00 33.93
C THR A 678 30.95 24.89 34.52
N ASP A 679 30.65 26.01 33.86
CA ASP A 679 29.65 26.97 34.30
C ASP A 679 28.23 26.38 34.16
N LYS A 680 27.33 26.75 35.06
CA LYS A 680 25.92 26.36 35.00
C LYS A 680 25.10 27.25 34.07
N ASN A 681 25.64 28.40 33.66
CA ASN A 681 24.94 29.34 32.79
C ASN A 681 24.88 28.84 31.33
N PRO A 682 23.69 28.66 30.71
CA PRO A 682 23.49 28.28 29.30
C PRO A 682 24.23 29.12 28.26
N ARG A 683 24.52 30.38 28.60
CA ARG A 683 25.20 31.32 27.69
C ARG A 683 26.68 30.99 27.49
N PHE A 684 27.32 30.34 28.47
CA PHE A 684 28.77 30.14 28.53
C PHE A 684 29.22 28.68 28.59
N HIS A 685 28.30 27.73 28.76
CA HIS A 685 28.62 26.30 28.72
C HIS A 685 28.36 25.72 27.34
N PHE A 686 29.28 24.88 26.85
CA PHE A 686 29.12 24.20 25.57
C PHE A 686 29.12 22.69 25.78
N ARG A 687 28.10 22.03 25.23
CA ARG A 687 28.03 20.58 25.04
C ARG A 687 27.53 20.22 23.66
N LEU A 688 28.20 19.25 23.04
CA LEU A 688 27.78 18.65 21.78
C LEU A 688 27.75 17.14 21.95
N TYR A 689 26.57 16.54 21.77
CA TYR A 689 26.32 15.11 21.90
C TYR A 689 26.32 14.43 20.53
N PHE A 690 27.10 13.38 20.38
CA PHE A 690 27.29 12.68 19.12
C PHE A 690 27.46 11.17 19.28
N HIS A 691 27.33 10.46 18.16
CA HIS A 691 27.60 9.03 18.04
C HIS A 691 28.57 8.74 16.90
N TRP A 692 29.43 7.74 17.07
CA TRP A 692 30.29 7.23 16.01
C TRP A 692 29.63 6.05 15.28
N HIS A 693 29.21 6.27 14.03
CA HIS A 693 28.49 5.27 13.23
C HIS A 693 29.43 4.25 12.56
N GLU A 694 28.92 3.05 12.28
CA GLU A 694 29.66 1.97 11.59
C GLU A 694 30.19 2.40 10.21
N ASP A 695 29.50 3.33 9.54
CA ASP A 695 29.92 3.93 8.26
C ASP A 695 31.13 4.88 8.37
N LYS A 696 31.81 4.89 9.54
CA LYS A 696 32.96 5.74 9.86
C LYS A 696 32.65 7.23 9.79
N ARG A 697 31.50 7.63 10.35
CA ARG A 697 30.98 9.02 10.38
C ARG A 697 30.54 9.40 11.79
N VAL A 698 30.51 10.69 12.08
CA VAL A 698 29.97 11.24 13.33
C VAL A 698 28.54 11.73 13.13
N ILE A 699 27.61 11.32 13.99
CA ILE A 699 26.21 11.76 13.98
C ILE A 699 25.99 12.68 15.17
N VAL A 700 25.76 13.97 14.94
CA VAL A 700 25.49 14.97 15.99
C VAL A 700 23.98 15.05 16.24
N GLY A 701 23.57 14.74 17.47
CA GLY A 701 22.16 14.67 17.87
C GLY A 701 21.65 15.87 18.67
N SER A 702 22.53 16.62 19.32
CA SER A 702 22.20 17.83 20.08
C SER A 702 23.44 18.67 20.39
N PHE A 703 23.34 19.99 20.27
CA PHE A 703 24.31 21.02 20.66
C PHE A 703 23.63 22.40 20.61
N PRO A 704 24.22 23.49 21.12
CA PRO A 704 25.42 23.62 21.97
C PRO A 704 25.12 23.48 23.47
N SER A 705 23.87 23.22 23.86
CA SER A 705 23.43 23.24 25.26
C SER A 705 23.54 21.88 25.95
N HIS A 706 23.57 21.89 27.28
CA HIS A 706 23.51 20.68 28.10
C HIS A 706 22.11 20.02 28.02
N LEU A 707 22.04 18.71 27.71
CA LEU A 707 20.80 17.92 27.83
C LEU A 707 20.44 17.65 29.28
N ASP A 708 19.20 17.90 29.69
CA ASP A 708 18.74 17.73 31.08
C ASP A 708 19.10 16.36 31.67
N ASN A 709 19.66 16.39 32.88
CA ASN A 709 20.01 15.21 33.68
C ASN A 709 19.60 15.36 35.17
N THR A 710 18.86 16.42 35.52
CA THR A 710 18.43 16.66 36.89
C THR A 710 17.23 15.80 37.25
N LEU A 711 17.42 14.96 38.28
CA LEU A 711 16.34 14.35 39.04
C LEU A 711 15.70 15.43 39.92
N THR A 712 14.74 16.18 39.39
CA THR A 712 13.74 16.90 40.20
C THR A 712 12.42 16.15 40.18
#